data_AF-A0AAV6P304-F1
#
_entry.id   AF-A0AAV6P304-F1
#
_cell.length_a   1.000
_cell.length_b   1.000
_cell.length_c   1.000
_cell.angle_alpha   90.00
_cell.angle_beta   90.00
_cell.angle_gamma   90.00
#
_symmetry.space_group_name_H-M   'P 1'
#
loop_
_entity.id
_entity.type
_entity.pdbx_description
1 polymer ?
#
loop_
_entity_poly.entity_id
_entity_poly.type
_entity_poly.pdbx_seq_one_letter_code
_entity_poly.pdbx_strand_id
1 'polypeptide(L)'
;MSLSLQSPPSATLSPLPLPLPSSSSSLQKRLGFSVGFRPTNLIPHSRRSLSLICASAGFSSSLDTGLRTELDAVSSFSEIVPDTVVFDDFEKFPPTAATVSSSLLLGICGLPDTIFRNAVDMALADSECFGIDNPELKYSCMFNKALVNVGGDLVNLVPGRVSTEVDARVAYDTHGIIRKVHDLLKLYNEINVPAERLLFKIPSTWQGIEASRLLESEGIQTHLTFVYSFAQAAAAAQAGASVIQIFVGRLRDWARNHSGDPEIEAALKRGEDPGLALVTKAYNYIHKYGYKSKLMAAAVRNKQDLFSLLGVDYIIAPLKVLQSLKESVTDPDNKFSFIRKLSPQSAANYVFSDEEVKKWDQLSVASGMGPAALKLLATGLEGYADQTKRVEELFGKIWPPPNIFVLNQLSQMTGAAASHPFAFYDFEVSYITASPLGVPQQVIAINGKFPGPTINVTTNNNVVVSVRNKLDESLLMHWSGIQQRRSSWQDGVLGTNCPIPPKWNWTYQFQVKDQIGSFFYFPSLHFQRASGGFGGFFINNRPIIPIPFATPDGDITILIGDWYTSNHTALRKILDGGKDLGMPHGVLINGKGPYRYNDTLVPDGIEHETIEVDPGKTYRIRVHNVGISTSLNFRIQNHNLLLAETEGSYTVQQNYTSLDIHVGQSYSFLVTMDQNASTDYYIVASARFVNESVWKRVTGVGILHYSNSKGKAAGPLPEAPNDEFDKTFSMNQARSIRWNVSASGARPNPQGSFRYGSINVTEIYVLKNKPPVMIDGKRRTTLSGISFVNPSTPIRLADQFKLKGVYKLDFPTRPLTGPPKAETSVINGTYRGFMEVILQNNDTKMQSYHMNGYAFFVVGMDYGEWTENSRGTYNKWDGIARSTIQVYPGAWTAILISLDNVGVWNIRTENLDSWYLGQETYIRVVNPEATNKTELPMPDNALFCGQLSKLQKPQDISSAISIMGDRWKMLLTTLTIISTVISALH
;
A
#
# COMPACT_ATOMS: atom_id res chain seq x y z
N MET A 1 61.13 -34.10 -21.19
CA MET A 1 60.84 -35.30 -20.38
C MET A 1 59.31 -35.48 -20.44
N SER A 2 58.73 -36.39 -21.22
CA SER A 2 58.76 -37.88 -21.17
C SER A 2 57.93 -38.44 -20.00
N LEU A 3 56.94 -39.33 -20.13
CA LEU A 3 56.18 -40.01 -21.21
C LEU A 3 54.77 -40.27 -20.61
N SER A 4 53.60 -40.01 -21.20
CA SER A 4 52.91 -40.61 -22.37
C SER A 4 52.50 -42.09 -22.26
N LEU A 5 51.38 -42.45 -22.92
CA LEU A 5 50.77 -43.81 -23.14
C LEU A 5 49.73 -44.23 -22.06
N GLN A 6 48.62 -44.94 -22.36
CA GLN A 6 48.18 -45.57 -23.63
C GLN A 6 46.62 -45.68 -23.81
N SER A 7 46.15 -46.15 -24.98
CA SER A 7 44.75 -46.20 -25.51
C SER A 7 44.62 -47.31 -26.60
N PRO A 8 43.61 -47.39 -27.52
CA PRO A 8 42.13 -47.15 -27.49
C PRO A 8 41.39 -48.53 -27.45
N PRO A 9 40.56 -49.09 -28.40
CA PRO A 9 39.71 -48.66 -29.57
C PRO A 9 38.25 -48.26 -29.14
N SER A 10 37.14 -48.11 -29.92
CA SER A 10 36.63 -48.47 -31.30
C SER A 10 36.01 -49.90 -31.43
N ALA A 11 35.02 -50.28 -32.28
CA ALA A 11 34.15 -49.71 -33.36
C ALA A 11 32.94 -50.72 -33.62
N THR A 12 31.86 -50.61 -34.44
CA THR A 12 31.15 -49.60 -35.29
C THR A 12 29.76 -50.13 -35.82
N LEU A 13 28.86 -49.22 -36.28
CA LEU A 13 27.79 -49.34 -37.34
C LEU A 13 26.52 -50.27 -37.23
N SER A 14 25.32 -49.63 -37.16
CA SER A 14 24.09 -49.65 -38.04
C SER A 14 23.52 -50.92 -38.76
N PRO A 15 22.26 -50.95 -39.30
CA PRO A 15 20.93 -50.49 -38.79
C PRO A 15 19.65 -51.36 -39.20
N LEU A 16 18.47 -51.13 -38.56
CA LEU A 16 17.06 -51.37 -39.05
C LEU A 16 16.58 -52.84 -39.37
N PRO A 17 15.27 -53.16 -39.63
CA PRO A 17 13.96 -52.47 -39.43
C PRO A 17 12.81 -53.31 -38.75
N LEU A 18 11.58 -52.75 -38.76
CA LEU A 18 10.20 -53.25 -38.46
C LEU A 18 9.76 -54.61 -39.10
N PRO A 19 8.66 -55.34 -38.69
CA PRO A 19 7.26 -54.82 -38.58
C PRO A 19 6.22 -55.46 -37.61
N LEU A 20 4.97 -54.96 -37.71
CA LEU A 20 3.64 -55.42 -37.19
C LEU A 20 3.12 -56.70 -37.93
N PRO A 21 1.90 -57.32 -37.71
CA PRO A 21 0.66 -56.80 -37.06
C PRO A 21 -0.30 -57.80 -36.30
N SER A 22 -1.42 -57.27 -35.76
CA SER A 22 -2.78 -57.90 -35.64
C SER A 22 -3.00 -59.15 -34.73
N SER A 23 -4.22 -59.60 -34.40
CA SER A 23 -5.50 -58.93 -34.01
C SER A 23 -6.51 -59.97 -33.44
N SER A 24 -7.72 -59.52 -33.12
CA SER A 24 -8.98 -60.30 -32.95
C SER A 24 -9.30 -60.97 -31.59
N SER A 25 -10.56 -60.76 -31.24
CA SER A 25 -11.32 -61.11 -30.03
C SER A 25 -11.87 -62.53 -30.00
N SER A 26 -12.12 -63.08 -28.80
CA SER A 26 -13.47 -63.52 -28.36
C SER A 26 -13.43 -64.17 -26.95
N LEU A 27 -14.54 -64.60 -26.32
CA LEU A 27 -15.80 -63.94 -25.89
C LEU A 27 -16.64 -65.05 -25.18
N GLN A 28 -17.48 -64.69 -24.19
CA GLN A 28 -18.52 -65.54 -23.54
C GLN A 28 -17.97 -66.49 -22.44
N LYS A 29 -18.64 -66.91 -21.34
CA LYS A 29 -19.96 -66.77 -20.65
C LYS A 29 -19.91 -67.88 -19.53
N ARG A 30 -20.70 -67.99 -18.46
CA ARG A 30 -21.80 -67.19 -17.85
C ARG A 30 -22.11 -67.68 -16.40
N LEU A 31 -22.96 -66.88 -15.72
CA LEU A 31 -23.94 -67.22 -14.67
C LEU A 31 -23.46 -67.46 -13.21
N GLY A 32 -24.17 -66.96 -12.19
CA GLY A 32 -25.34 -66.04 -12.27
C GLY A 32 -26.09 -65.75 -10.96
N PHE A 33 -27.05 -64.81 -11.04
CA PHE A 33 -28.15 -64.47 -10.11
C PHE A 33 -27.83 -64.03 -8.66
N SER A 34 -28.20 -62.87 -8.10
CA SER A 34 -29.01 -61.66 -8.46
C SER A 34 -30.51 -61.60 -8.08
N VAL A 35 -30.83 -60.67 -7.17
CA VAL A 35 -32.05 -59.81 -7.02
C VAL A 35 -31.55 -58.52 -6.32
N GLY A 36 -32.01 -57.27 -6.48
CA GLY A 36 -33.19 -56.64 -7.11
C GLY A 36 -33.88 -55.73 -6.05
N PHE A 37 -34.33 -54.49 -6.29
CA PHE A 37 -34.58 -53.76 -7.55
C PHE A 37 -34.33 -52.22 -7.46
N ARG A 38 -34.55 -51.53 -8.58
CA ARG A 38 -34.40 -50.08 -8.89
C ARG A 38 -35.80 -49.44 -9.17
N PRO A 39 -35.98 -48.23 -9.76
CA PRO A 39 -35.07 -47.17 -10.29
C PRO A 39 -35.19 -45.87 -9.46
N THR A 40 -34.94 -44.60 -9.84
CA THR A 40 -34.65 -43.78 -11.06
C THR A 40 -33.72 -42.61 -10.65
N ASN A 41 -33.01 -41.80 -11.44
CA ASN A 41 -32.52 -41.67 -12.84
C ASN A 41 -31.45 -40.51 -12.80
N LEU A 42 -30.73 -40.04 -13.83
CA LEU A 42 -30.69 -40.27 -15.29
C LEU A 42 -29.21 -40.26 -15.80
N ILE A 43 -28.85 -39.48 -16.83
CA ILE A 43 -27.61 -39.52 -17.66
C ILE A 43 -27.34 -38.08 -18.21
N PRO A 44 -26.12 -37.60 -18.60
CA PRO A 44 -24.77 -38.22 -18.59
C PRO A 44 -23.67 -37.43 -17.84
N HIS A 45 -22.50 -38.06 -17.65
CA HIS A 45 -21.21 -37.33 -17.62
C HIS A 45 -20.76 -36.99 -19.05
N SER A 46 -20.25 -35.78 -19.26
CA SER A 46 -19.44 -35.44 -20.45
C SER A 46 -18.01 -35.10 -20.05
N ARG A 47 -17.03 -35.67 -20.75
CA ARG A 47 -15.62 -35.24 -20.65
C ARG A 47 -15.50 -33.87 -21.29
N ARG A 48 -15.35 -32.80 -20.48
CA ARG A 48 -14.82 -31.54 -21.02
C ARG A 48 -13.32 -31.71 -21.26
N SER A 49 -12.95 -31.70 -22.54
CA SER A 49 -11.57 -31.54 -22.97
C SER A 49 -10.98 -30.26 -22.39
N LEU A 50 -9.72 -30.32 -21.95
CA LEU A 50 -8.88 -29.13 -21.93
C LEU A 50 -8.82 -28.59 -23.35
N SER A 51 -9.31 -27.37 -23.56
CA SER A 51 -9.14 -26.67 -24.83
C SER A 51 -7.69 -26.25 -24.96
N LEU A 52 -6.91 -26.98 -25.77
CA LEU A 52 -5.64 -26.45 -26.26
C LEU A 52 -5.95 -25.14 -27.01
N ILE A 53 -5.44 -24.02 -26.50
CA ILE A 53 -5.32 -22.81 -27.30
C ILE A 53 -4.10 -23.02 -28.19
N CYS A 54 -4.33 -23.62 -29.36
CA CYS A 54 -3.33 -23.58 -30.43
C CYS A 54 -3.08 -22.12 -30.80
N ALA A 55 -1.83 -21.69 -30.78
CA ALA A 55 -1.41 -20.38 -31.27
C ALA A 55 -1.46 -20.35 -32.81
N SER A 56 -2.65 -20.38 -33.40
CA SER A 56 -2.87 -20.16 -34.82
C SER A 56 -2.67 -18.69 -35.16
N ALA A 57 -1.74 -18.37 -36.05
CA ALA A 57 -1.46 -17.01 -36.47
C ALA A 57 -2.67 -16.36 -37.17
N GLY A 58 -2.94 -15.08 -36.86
CA GLY A 58 -3.98 -14.27 -37.51
C GLY A 58 -4.82 -13.46 -36.53
N PHE A 59 -4.36 -12.27 -36.16
CA PHE A 59 -5.20 -11.28 -35.48
C PHE A 59 -6.21 -10.68 -36.47
N SER A 60 -7.47 -11.13 -36.45
CA SER A 60 -8.59 -10.40 -37.04
C SER A 60 -9.93 -10.90 -36.47
N SER A 61 -10.57 -10.07 -35.64
CA SER A 61 -12.03 -9.79 -35.65
C SER A 61 -12.50 -9.02 -34.39
N SER A 62 -12.13 -7.75 -34.26
CA SER A 62 -13.06 -6.74 -33.74
C SER A 62 -13.67 -6.01 -34.95
N LEU A 63 -14.75 -5.24 -34.78
CA LEU A 63 -15.39 -4.55 -35.90
C LEU A 63 -14.39 -3.65 -36.64
N ASP A 64 -14.25 -3.87 -37.95
CA ASP A 64 -13.28 -3.17 -38.80
C ASP A 64 -13.78 -1.77 -39.18
N THR A 65 -13.68 -0.85 -38.22
CA THR A 65 -13.46 0.56 -38.58
C THR A 65 -12.03 0.67 -39.08
N GLY A 66 -11.85 0.77 -40.41
CA GLY A 66 -10.54 0.68 -41.12
C GLY A 66 -9.55 1.82 -40.88
N LEU A 67 -9.41 2.24 -39.62
CA LEU A 67 -8.52 3.28 -39.11
C LEU A 67 -7.32 2.59 -38.45
N ARG A 68 -6.16 2.64 -39.11
CA ARG A 68 -4.90 2.16 -38.53
C ARG A 68 -4.41 3.12 -37.45
N THR A 69 -3.73 2.62 -36.42
CA THR A 69 -3.06 3.44 -35.41
C THR A 69 -1.59 3.66 -35.76
N GLU A 70 -0.96 4.66 -35.15
CA GLU A 70 0.49 4.85 -35.28
C GLU A 70 1.26 3.63 -34.74
N LEU A 71 0.71 2.92 -33.75
CA LEU A 71 1.32 1.69 -33.22
C LEU A 71 1.34 0.57 -34.28
N ASP A 72 0.26 0.40 -35.05
CA ASP A 72 0.21 -0.58 -36.15
C ASP A 72 1.19 -0.20 -37.27
N ALA A 73 1.32 1.10 -37.56
CA ALA A 73 2.25 1.61 -38.55
C ALA A 73 3.71 1.34 -38.15
N VAL A 74 4.14 1.71 -36.94
CA VAL A 74 5.54 1.53 -36.51
C VAL A 74 5.92 0.06 -36.33
N SER A 75 4.98 -0.79 -35.90
CA SER A 75 5.19 -2.24 -35.74
C SER A 75 5.44 -2.97 -37.07
N SER A 76 5.20 -2.32 -38.22
CA SER A 76 5.58 -2.84 -39.54
C SER A 76 7.05 -2.59 -39.91
N PHE A 77 7.79 -1.79 -39.13
CA PHE A 77 9.20 -1.46 -39.38
C PHE A 77 10.18 -2.13 -38.41
N SER A 78 9.78 -2.30 -37.14
CA SER A 78 10.60 -2.78 -36.02
C SER A 78 9.75 -3.57 -35.03
N GLU A 79 10.30 -4.57 -34.34
CA GLU A 79 9.59 -5.28 -33.29
C GLU A 79 9.54 -4.44 -32.01
N ILE A 80 8.33 -4.17 -31.52
CA ILE A 80 8.09 -3.26 -30.39
C ILE A 80 7.90 -4.07 -29.11
N VAL A 81 8.82 -3.90 -28.16
CA VAL A 81 8.84 -4.63 -26.88
C VAL A 81 8.37 -3.68 -25.76
N PRO A 82 7.29 -4.01 -25.01
CA PRO A 82 6.84 -3.19 -23.89
C PRO A 82 7.84 -3.16 -22.73
N ASP A 83 8.28 -1.96 -22.32
CA ASP A 83 9.04 -1.74 -21.09
C ASP A 83 8.07 -1.74 -19.89
N THR A 84 7.76 -2.93 -19.38
CA THR A 84 6.87 -3.14 -18.23
C THR A 84 7.47 -4.06 -17.17
N VAL A 85 7.16 -3.76 -15.91
CA VAL A 85 7.39 -4.59 -14.72
C VAL A 85 6.08 -4.88 -13.96
N VAL A 86 4.93 -4.55 -14.57
CA VAL A 86 3.60 -4.72 -14.00
C VAL A 86 2.79 -5.67 -14.90
N PHE A 87 2.31 -6.76 -14.31
CA PHE A 87 1.74 -7.88 -15.05
C PHE A 87 0.31 -7.60 -15.54
N ASP A 88 -0.45 -6.75 -14.84
CA ASP A 88 -1.78 -6.25 -15.23
C ASP A 88 -1.80 -5.51 -16.59
N ASP A 89 -0.64 -5.14 -17.14
CA ASP A 89 -0.52 -4.50 -18.44
C ASP A 89 -0.27 -5.48 -19.61
N PHE A 90 0.00 -6.76 -19.33
CA PHE A 90 0.16 -7.80 -20.37
C PHE A 90 -1.12 -7.98 -21.21
N GLU A 91 -2.31 -7.78 -20.62
CA GLU A 91 -3.59 -7.83 -21.34
C GLU A 91 -3.77 -6.65 -22.32
N LYS A 92 -3.11 -5.50 -22.07
CA LYS A 92 -3.24 -4.27 -22.86
C LYS A 92 -2.20 -4.18 -23.98
N PHE A 93 -1.00 -4.69 -23.69
CA PHE A 93 0.17 -4.73 -24.56
C PHE A 93 0.88 -6.08 -24.37
N PRO A 94 0.41 -7.16 -25.05
CA PRO A 94 1.00 -8.48 -24.90
C PRO A 94 2.48 -8.47 -25.34
N PRO A 95 3.43 -8.79 -24.46
CA PRO A 95 4.85 -8.70 -24.78
C PRO A 95 5.29 -9.85 -25.69
N THR A 96 6.05 -9.53 -26.75
CA THR A 96 6.60 -10.56 -27.66
C THR A 96 7.76 -11.32 -27.03
N ALA A 97 8.53 -10.68 -26.17
CA ALA A 97 9.67 -11.24 -25.44
C ALA A 97 9.72 -10.66 -24.01
N ALA A 98 10.43 -11.33 -23.10
CA ALA A 98 10.56 -10.89 -21.70
C ALA A 98 12.01 -10.87 -21.21
N THR A 99 12.25 -10.24 -20.06
CA THR A 99 13.55 -10.26 -19.36
C THR A 99 13.32 -10.49 -17.87
N VAL A 100 14.10 -11.41 -17.27
CA VAL A 100 14.14 -11.64 -15.82
C VAL A 100 15.43 -11.06 -15.26
N SER A 101 15.30 -10.27 -14.20
CA SER A 101 16.37 -9.48 -13.62
C SER A 101 16.28 -9.43 -12.09
N SER A 102 17.37 -9.03 -11.43
CA SER A 102 17.37 -8.70 -9.99
C SER A 102 16.26 -7.69 -9.66
N SER A 103 16.03 -6.70 -10.53
CA SER A 103 14.96 -5.71 -10.36
C SER A 103 13.55 -6.30 -10.50
N LEU A 104 13.35 -7.32 -11.34
CA LEU A 104 12.06 -8.00 -11.46
C LEU A 104 11.79 -8.87 -10.23
N LEU A 105 12.81 -9.60 -9.72
CA LEU A 105 12.69 -10.37 -8.49
C LEU A 105 12.38 -9.47 -7.28
N LEU A 106 13.01 -8.29 -7.16
CA LEU A 106 12.64 -7.30 -6.13
C LEU A 106 11.17 -6.85 -6.26
N GLY A 107 10.69 -6.62 -7.48
CA GLY A 107 9.28 -6.29 -7.74
C GLY A 107 8.32 -7.41 -7.30
N ILE A 108 8.61 -8.65 -7.70
CA ILE A 108 7.83 -9.85 -7.32
C ILE A 108 7.83 -10.06 -5.80
N CYS A 109 8.96 -9.81 -5.12
CA CYS A 109 9.07 -9.99 -3.68
C CYS A 109 8.42 -8.85 -2.86
N GLY A 110 8.38 -7.63 -3.40
CA GLY A 110 7.74 -6.46 -2.77
C GLY A 110 6.21 -6.40 -2.95
N LEU A 111 5.65 -7.19 -3.85
CA LEU A 111 4.20 -7.30 -4.09
C LEU A 111 3.62 -8.53 -3.37
N PRO A 112 2.43 -8.42 -2.72
CA PRO A 112 1.88 -9.49 -1.89
C PRO A 112 1.27 -10.64 -2.71
N ASP A 113 0.73 -10.34 -3.89
CA ASP A 113 0.09 -11.29 -4.80
C ASP A 113 0.61 -11.03 -6.22
N THR A 114 1.37 -11.97 -6.80
CA THR A 114 1.75 -11.97 -8.22
C THR A 114 1.75 -13.41 -8.75
N ILE A 115 1.54 -13.61 -10.05
CA ILE A 115 1.53 -14.96 -10.64
C ILE A 115 2.88 -15.69 -10.46
N PHE A 116 3.97 -14.94 -10.41
CA PHE A 116 5.35 -15.43 -10.22
C PHE A 116 5.75 -15.62 -8.75
N ARG A 117 4.87 -15.33 -7.78
CA ARG A 117 5.18 -15.45 -6.35
C ARG A 117 5.59 -16.89 -6.00
N ASN A 118 4.84 -17.86 -6.52
CA ASN A 118 5.11 -19.29 -6.33
C ASN A 118 6.48 -19.72 -6.89
N ALA A 119 6.93 -19.15 -8.01
CA ALA A 119 8.23 -19.45 -8.60
C ALA A 119 9.40 -19.02 -7.68
N VAL A 120 9.27 -17.88 -7.01
CA VAL A 120 10.24 -17.43 -6.00
C VAL A 120 10.16 -18.27 -4.73
N ASP A 121 8.96 -18.53 -4.22
CA ASP A 121 8.80 -19.34 -2.99
C ASP A 121 9.27 -20.80 -3.18
N MET A 122 9.12 -21.37 -4.38
CA MET A 122 9.72 -22.67 -4.73
C MET A 122 11.26 -22.63 -4.82
N ALA A 123 11.86 -21.50 -5.18
CA ALA A 123 13.32 -21.33 -5.17
C ALA A 123 13.89 -21.17 -3.76
N LEU A 124 13.12 -20.56 -2.84
CA LEU A 124 13.45 -20.45 -1.42
C LEU A 124 13.32 -21.79 -0.69
N ALA A 125 12.31 -22.58 -1.05
CA ALA A 125 12.06 -23.90 -0.48
C ALA A 125 12.98 -25.02 -1.03
N ASP A 126 13.92 -24.70 -1.91
CA ASP A 126 14.80 -25.67 -2.56
C ASP A 126 15.77 -26.34 -1.58
N SER A 127 15.78 -27.68 -1.55
CA SER A 127 16.57 -28.47 -0.62
C SER A 127 18.08 -28.45 -0.89
N GLU A 128 18.50 -28.30 -2.16
CA GLU A 128 19.93 -28.25 -2.50
C GLU A 128 20.53 -26.92 -2.06
N CYS A 129 19.88 -25.80 -2.41
CA CYS A 129 20.29 -24.47 -1.96
C CYS A 129 20.19 -24.31 -0.43
N PHE A 130 19.13 -24.85 0.20
CA PHE A 130 18.97 -24.77 1.66
C PHE A 130 20.03 -25.57 2.42
N GLY A 131 20.57 -26.65 1.83
CA GLY A 131 21.63 -27.49 2.42
C GLY A 131 23.04 -26.88 2.44
N ILE A 132 23.25 -25.71 1.83
CA ILE A 132 24.55 -25.02 1.81
C ILE A 132 24.81 -24.34 3.16
N ASP A 133 25.94 -24.58 3.83
CA ASP A 133 26.21 -23.93 5.14
C ASP A 133 26.52 -22.43 5.03
N ASN A 134 27.25 -22.01 3.99
CA ASN A 134 27.62 -20.59 3.78
C ASN A 134 26.38 -19.76 3.36
N PRO A 135 25.97 -18.72 4.12
CA PRO A 135 24.80 -17.90 3.79
C PRO A 135 24.88 -17.19 2.43
N GLU A 136 26.04 -16.69 2.03
CA GLU A 136 26.20 -15.98 0.75
C GLU A 136 25.99 -16.93 -0.43
N LEU A 137 26.57 -18.14 -0.35
CA LEU A 137 26.38 -19.17 -1.37
C LEU A 137 24.95 -19.73 -1.36
N LYS A 138 24.31 -19.86 -0.18
CA LYS A 138 22.89 -20.24 -0.03
C LYS A 138 21.96 -19.28 -0.77
N TYR A 139 22.05 -17.99 -0.46
CA TYR A 139 21.15 -17.01 -1.07
C TYR A 139 21.49 -16.77 -2.54
N SER A 140 22.76 -16.87 -2.96
CA SER A 140 23.12 -16.84 -4.37
C SER A 140 22.60 -18.06 -5.15
N CYS A 141 22.54 -19.24 -4.54
CA CYS A 141 21.89 -20.43 -5.12
C CYS A 141 20.39 -20.19 -5.30
N MET A 142 19.69 -19.77 -4.24
CA MET A 142 18.26 -19.43 -4.28
C MET A 142 17.95 -18.33 -5.31
N PHE A 143 18.82 -17.32 -5.43
CA PHE A 143 18.71 -16.25 -6.43
C PHE A 143 18.72 -16.79 -7.87
N ASN A 144 19.65 -17.69 -8.19
CA ASN A 144 19.71 -18.30 -9.53
C ASN A 144 18.46 -19.13 -9.83
N LYS A 145 17.98 -19.91 -8.85
CA LYS A 145 16.78 -20.74 -9.00
C LYS A 145 15.51 -19.87 -9.09
N ALA A 146 15.47 -18.72 -8.42
CA ALA A 146 14.38 -17.74 -8.56
C ALA A 146 14.37 -17.06 -9.94
N LEU A 147 15.53 -16.66 -10.47
CA LEU A 147 15.63 -16.15 -11.86
C LEU A 147 15.12 -17.19 -12.87
N VAL A 148 15.51 -18.46 -12.69
CA VAL A 148 15.14 -19.56 -13.58
C VAL A 148 13.66 -19.89 -13.50
N ASN A 149 13.09 -20.09 -12.31
CA ASN A 149 11.68 -20.42 -12.13
C ASN A 149 10.77 -19.32 -12.72
N VAL A 150 11.06 -18.04 -12.44
CA VAL A 150 10.31 -16.90 -12.98
C VAL A 150 10.47 -16.81 -14.50
N GLY A 151 11.65 -17.16 -15.03
CA GLY A 151 11.88 -17.24 -16.47
C GLY A 151 11.11 -18.37 -17.14
N GLY A 152 10.98 -19.53 -16.49
CA GLY A 152 10.17 -20.65 -16.97
C GLY A 152 8.69 -20.30 -17.07
N ASP A 153 8.13 -19.64 -16.06
CA ASP A 153 6.77 -19.10 -16.12
C ASP A 153 6.62 -18.11 -17.29
N LEU A 154 7.57 -17.20 -17.48
CA LEU A 154 7.55 -16.24 -18.60
C LEU A 154 7.70 -16.88 -19.99
N VAL A 155 8.43 -17.99 -20.12
CA VAL A 155 8.56 -18.73 -21.40
C VAL A 155 7.20 -19.28 -21.87
N ASN A 156 6.27 -19.51 -20.95
CA ASN A 156 4.89 -19.90 -21.26
C ASN A 156 3.96 -18.72 -21.58
N LEU A 157 4.37 -17.48 -21.29
CA LEU A 157 3.57 -16.26 -21.43
C LEU A 157 3.94 -15.41 -22.65
N VAL A 158 5.17 -15.51 -23.17
CA VAL A 158 5.63 -14.76 -24.36
C VAL A 158 5.90 -15.66 -25.57
N PRO A 159 5.52 -15.25 -26.80
CA PRO A 159 5.74 -16.06 -28.00
C PRO A 159 7.23 -16.13 -28.43
N GLY A 160 8.04 -15.13 -28.08
CA GLY A 160 9.48 -15.05 -28.33
C GLY A 160 10.33 -15.59 -27.18
N ARG A 161 11.55 -15.07 -27.03
CA ARG A 161 12.53 -15.54 -26.03
C ARG A 161 12.41 -14.83 -24.69
N VAL A 162 12.89 -15.48 -23.64
CA VAL A 162 13.06 -14.90 -22.31
C VAL A 162 14.54 -14.69 -22.03
N SER A 163 14.91 -13.49 -21.63
CA SER A 163 16.30 -13.13 -21.35
C SER A 163 16.60 -13.08 -19.85
N THR A 164 17.58 -13.84 -19.38
CA THR A 164 17.88 -14.01 -17.95
C THR A 164 19.15 -13.26 -17.57
N GLU A 165 19.09 -12.42 -16.55
CA GLU A 165 20.23 -11.69 -16.00
C GLU A 165 21.37 -12.62 -15.56
N VAL A 166 22.58 -12.36 -16.07
CA VAL A 166 23.81 -12.92 -15.51
C VAL A 166 24.36 -11.94 -14.48
N ASP A 167 24.64 -12.45 -13.29
CA ASP A 167 25.03 -11.71 -12.09
C ASP A 167 26.15 -10.68 -12.36
N ALA A 168 25.85 -9.40 -12.11
CA ALA A 168 26.76 -8.30 -12.40
C ALA A 168 28.07 -8.37 -11.59
N ARG A 169 28.12 -9.11 -10.48
CA ARG A 169 29.33 -9.29 -9.66
C ARG A 169 30.43 -10.07 -10.38
N VAL A 170 30.08 -10.95 -11.32
CA VAL A 170 31.07 -11.70 -12.13
C VAL A 170 31.43 -11.01 -13.45
N ALA A 171 30.93 -9.80 -13.71
CA ALA A 171 31.07 -9.12 -15.01
C ALA A 171 32.52 -8.88 -15.48
N TYR A 172 33.52 -8.99 -14.60
CA TYR A 172 34.95 -8.86 -14.95
C TYR A 172 35.73 -10.19 -14.93
N ASP A 173 35.06 -11.35 -14.83
CA ASP A 173 35.63 -12.70 -14.98
C ASP A 173 34.92 -13.46 -16.12
N THR A 174 35.60 -13.63 -17.25
CA THR A 174 35.10 -14.41 -18.41
C THR A 174 34.72 -15.83 -18.04
N HIS A 175 35.51 -16.52 -17.22
CA HIS A 175 35.24 -17.91 -16.82
C HIS A 175 34.14 -17.99 -15.75
N GLY A 176 33.99 -16.94 -14.93
CA GLY A 176 32.86 -16.75 -14.02
C GLY A 176 31.54 -16.58 -14.76
N ILE A 177 31.51 -15.74 -15.79
CA ILE A 177 30.33 -15.54 -16.65
C ILE A 177 29.94 -16.84 -17.35
N ILE A 178 30.89 -17.55 -17.97
CA ILE A 178 30.61 -18.81 -18.68
C ILE A 178 30.02 -19.86 -17.72
N ARG A 179 30.69 -20.10 -16.57
CA ARG A 179 30.16 -21.00 -15.54
C ARG A 179 28.75 -20.63 -15.09
N LYS A 180 28.52 -19.34 -14.78
CA LYS A 180 27.21 -18.84 -14.34
C LYS A 180 26.11 -19.06 -15.39
N VAL A 181 26.44 -18.96 -16.68
CA VAL A 181 25.51 -19.27 -17.78
C VAL A 181 25.24 -20.77 -17.89
N HIS A 182 26.27 -21.63 -17.77
CA HIS A 182 26.09 -23.08 -17.72
C HIS A 182 25.26 -23.53 -16.51
N ASP A 183 25.46 -22.93 -15.34
CA ASP A 183 24.67 -23.18 -14.13
C ASP A 183 23.19 -22.82 -14.33
N LEU A 184 22.90 -21.64 -14.88
CA LEU A 184 21.53 -21.20 -15.18
C LEU A 184 20.89 -22.09 -16.26
N LEU A 185 21.65 -22.51 -17.28
CA LEU A 185 21.17 -23.42 -18.33
C LEU A 185 20.86 -24.82 -17.78
N LYS A 186 21.67 -25.35 -16.85
CA LYS A 186 21.37 -26.60 -16.13
C LYS A 186 20.02 -26.49 -15.40
N LEU A 187 19.82 -25.43 -14.63
CA LEU A 187 18.56 -25.18 -13.91
C LEU A 187 17.36 -25.04 -14.87
N TYR A 188 17.52 -24.41 -16.05
CA TYR A 188 16.45 -24.36 -17.06
C TYR A 188 16.11 -25.74 -17.65
N ASN A 189 17.11 -26.60 -17.85
CA ASN A 189 16.88 -27.97 -18.30
C ASN A 189 16.13 -28.81 -17.24
N GLU A 190 16.38 -28.59 -15.95
CA GLU A 190 15.63 -29.25 -14.86
C GLU A 190 14.12 -28.92 -14.91
N ILE A 191 13.75 -27.70 -15.30
CA ILE A 191 12.35 -27.29 -15.51
C ILE A 191 11.87 -27.47 -16.96
N ASN A 192 12.60 -28.23 -17.78
CA ASN A 192 12.26 -28.60 -19.17
C ASN A 192 12.06 -27.40 -20.13
N VAL A 193 12.76 -26.29 -19.90
CA VAL A 193 12.76 -25.12 -20.80
C VAL A 193 13.86 -25.27 -21.85
N PRO A 194 13.54 -25.37 -23.16
CA PRO A 194 14.54 -25.65 -24.18
C PRO A 194 15.36 -24.42 -24.56
N ALA A 195 16.64 -24.63 -24.87
CA ALA A 195 17.66 -23.58 -24.95
C ALA A 195 17.37 -22.48 -26.00
N GLU A 196 16.71 -22.80 -27.12
CA GLU A 196 16.35 -21.84 -28.17
C GLU A 196 15.27 -20.82 -27.76
N ARG A 197 14.65 -21.01 -26.59
CA ARG A 197 13.73 -20.05 -25.93
C ARG A 197 14.46 -19.05 -25.02
N LEU A 198 15.75 -19.23 -24.76
CA LEU A 198 16.52 -18.50 -23.75
C LEU A 198 17.50 -17.50 -24.39
N LEU A 199 17.85 -16.46 -23.62
CA LEU A 199 18.93 -15.51 -23.91
C LEU A 199 19.65 -15.12 -22.61
N PHE A 200 20.96 -15.27 -22.52
CA PHE A 200 21.69 -14.89 -21.31
C PHE A 200 22.18 -13.44 -21.35
N LYS A 201 21.65 -12.61 -20.46
CA LYS A 201 21.88 -11.16 -20.43
C LYS A 201 23.17 -10.82 -19.69
N ILE A 202 24.24 -10.62 -20.46
CA ILE A 202 25.62 -10.44 -19.97
C ILE A 202 26.03 -8.96 -20.10
N PRO A 203 26.63 -8.33 -19.08
CA PRO A 203 27.19 -6.98 -19.20
C PRO A 203 28.31 -6.86 -20.23
N SER A 204 28.30 -5.78 -21.02
CA SER A 204 29.27 -5.53 -22.11
C SER A 204 30.61 -4.97 -21.62
N THR A 205 31.23 -5.63 -20.65
CA THR A 205 32.67 -5.54 -20.37
C THR A 205 33.45 -6.28 -21.46
N TRP A 206 34.77 -6.10 -21.54
CA TRP A 206 35.60 -6.95 -22.40
C TRP A 206 35.45 -8.44 -22.06
N GLN A 207 35.43 -8.76 -20.77
CA GLN A 207 35.29 -10.13 -20.28
C GLN A 207 33.93 -10.77 -20.62
N GLY A 208 32.85 -9.97 -20.62
CA GLY A 208 31.52 -10.41 -21.07
C GLY A 208 31.41 -10.57 -22.58
N ILE A 209 32.13 -9.76 -23.36
CA ILE A 209 32.22 -9.90 -24.83
C ILE A 209 32.97 -11.19 -25.20
N GLU A 210 34.10 -11.50 -24.56
CA GLU A 210 34.81 -12.77 -24.80
C GLU A 210 34.09 -13.99 -24.21
N ALA A 211 33.34 -13.85 -23.10
CA ALA A 211 32.43 -14.90 -22.63
C ALA A 211 31.32 -15.17 -23.66
N SER A 212 30.74 -14.12 -24.23
CA SER A 212 29.76 -14.24 -25.31
C SER A 212 30.33 -14.93 -26.55
N ARG A 213 31.58 -14.64 -26.92
CA ARG A 213 32.26 -15.29 -28.06
C ARG A 213 32.31 -16.82 -27.91
N LEU A 214 32.59 -17.29 -26.71
CA LEU A 214 32.68 -18.72 -26.41
C LEU A 214 31.27 -19.35 -26.32
N LEU A 215 30.34 -18.74 -25.58
CA LEU A 215 28.98 -19.23 -25.42
C LEU A 215 28.22 -19.33 -26.76
N GLU A 216 28.32 -18.32 -27.64
CA GLU A 216 27.70 -18.38 -28.98
C GLU A 216 28.35 -19.45 -29.88
N SER A 217 29.64 -19.78 -29.65
CA SER A 217 30.30 -20.89 -30.36
C SER A 217 29.85 -22.28 -29.88
N GLU A 218 29.37 -22.38 -28.64
CA GLU A 218 28.67 -23.55 -28.09
C GLU A 218 27.17 -23.59 -28.50
N GLY A 219 26.68 -22.54 -29.16
CA GLY A 219 25.26 -22.38 -29.54
C GLY A 219 24.37 -21.78 -28.45
N ILE A 220 24.95 -21.33 -27.33
CA ILE A 220 24.25 -20.68 -26.22
C ILE A 220 24.11 -19.19 -26.51
N GLN A 221 22.86 -18.74 -26.66
CA GLN A 221 22.55 -17.41 -27.17
C GLN A 221 22.64 -16.34 -26.08
N THR A 222 23.28 -15.22 -26.39
CA THR A 222 23.61 -14.15 -25.45
C THR A 222 22.98 -12.81 -25.82
N HIS A 223 22.81 -11.98 -24.80
CA HIS A 223 22.23 -10.65 -24.88
C HIS A 223 23.18 -9.67 -24.18
N LEU A 224 24.00 -8.97 -24.95
CA LEU A 224 24.98 -8.03 -24.42
C LEU A 224 24.31 -6.70 -24.06
N THR A 225 24.27 -6.40 -22.75
CA THR A 225 23.63 -5.22 -22.15
C THR A 225 24.66 -4.18 -21.69
N PHE A 226 24.22 -2.98 -21.32
CA PHE A 226 25.08 -1.83 -20.95
C PHE A 226 26.03 -1.40 -22.08
N VAL A 227 25.54 -1.42 -23.32
CA VAL A 227 26.25 -0.89 -24.49
C VAL A 227 26.02 0.62 -24.57
N TYR A 228 27.12 1.38 -24.52
CA TYR A 228 27.12 2.84 -24.44
C TYR A 228 28.11 3.51 -25.42
N SER A 229 28.92 2.74 -26.15
CA SER A 229 29.90 3.22 -27.14
C SER A 229 29.87 2.36 -28.40
N PHE A 230 30.40 2.89 -29.51
CA PHE A 230 30.54 2.10 -30.74
C PHE A 230 31.51 0.94 -30.56
N ALA A 231 32.60 1.13 -29.80
CA ALA A 231 33.58 0.09 -29.50
C ALA A 231 32.96 -1.16 -28.87
N GLN A 232 32.08 -0.99 -27.87
CA GLN A 232 31.34 -2.11 -27.27
C GLN A 232 30.42 -2.79 -28.29
N ALA A 233 29.68 -2.02 -29.10
CA ALA A 233 28.73 -2.57 -30.07
C ALA A 233 29.43 -3.36 -31.20
N ALA A 234 30.54 -2.84 -31.72
CA ALA A 234 31.33 -3.48 -32.76
C ALA A 234 32.05 -4.73 -32.25
N ALA A 235 32.62 -4.69 -31.03
CA ALA A 235 33.24 -5.86 -30.40
C ALA A 235 32.20 -6.94 -30.05
N ALA A 236 31.01 -6.57 -29.57
CA ALA A 236 29.88 -7.47 -29.36
C ALA A 236 29.43 -8.18 -30.65
N ALA A 237 29.34 -7.44 -31.76
CA ALA A 237 29.03 -8.01 -33.07
C ALA A 237 30.14 -8.96 -33.56
N GLN A 238 31.42 -8.59 -33.37
CA GLN A 238 32.57 -9.45 -33.66
C GLN A 238 32.70 -10.68 -32.74
N ALA A 239 32.09 -10.67 -31.56
CA ALA A 239 31.93 -11.85 -30.72
C ALA A 239 30.79 -12.78 -31.20
N GLY A 240 29.87 -12.27 -32.03
CA GLY A 240 28.73 -13.03 -32.55
C GLY A 240 27.48 -13.00 -31.66
N ALA A 241 27.43 -12.12 -30.65
CA ALA A 241 26.34 -12.02 -29.69
C ALA A 241 24.96 -11.90 -30.35
N SER A 242 24.00 -12.73 -29.93
CA SER A 242 22.68 -12.83 -30.54
C SER A 242 21.87 -11.54 -30.43
N VAL A 243 21.96 -10.81 -29.30
CA VAL A 243 21.30 -9.51 -29.09
C VAL A 243 22.27 -8.49 -28.48
N ILE A 244 22.21 -7.23 -28.93
CA ILE A 244 23.05 -6.10 -28.47
C ILE A 244 22.13 -4.96 -28.03
N GLN A 245 22.16 -4.56 -26.75
CA GLN A 245 21.22 -3.59 -26.15
C GLN A 245 21.87 -2.24 -25.83
N ILE A 246 21.48 -1.21 -26.59
CA ILE A 246 21.95 0.18 -26.47
C ILE A 246 20.90 1.05 -25.77
N PHE A 247 21.34 1.83 -24.79
CA PHE A 247 20.47 2.64 -23.92
C PHE A 247 20.42 4.11 -24.36
N VAL A 248 19.65 4.40 -25.42
CA VAL A 248 19.51 5.72 -26.07
C VAL A 248 19.30 6.85 -25.05
N GLY A 249 18.27 6.74 -24.20
CA GLY A 249 17.95 7.78 -23.22
C GLY A 249 19.03 8.02 -22.17
N ARG A 250 19.83 7.01 -21.82
CA ARG A 250 20.90 7.14 -20.81
C ARG A 250 22.10 7.95 -21.34
N LEU A 251 22.45 7.79 -22.62
CA LEU A 251 23.49 8.59 -23.27
C LEU A 251 23.08 10.06 -23.39
N ARG A 252 21.83 10.31 -23.80
CA ARG A 252 21.24 11.66 -23.83
C ARG A 252 21.25 12.33 -22.45
N ASP A 253 20.84 11.60 -21.42
CA ASP A 253 20.80 12.14 -20.05
C ASP A 253 22.21 12.32 -19.45
N TRP A 254 23.22 11.54 -19.89
CA TRP A 254 24.62 11.80 -19.58
C TRP A 254 25.13 13.08 -20.26
N ALA A 255 24.91 13.20 -21.57
CA ALA A 255 25.38 14.30 -22.43
C ALA A 255 24.79 15.67 -22.09
N ARG A 256 23.62 15.71 -21.41
CA ARG A 256 23.04 16.93 -20.86
C ARG A 256 23.75 17.47 -19.62
N ASN A 257 24.52 16.63 -18.94
CA ASN A 257 25.10 16.90 -17.61
C ASN A 257 26.64 16.76 -17.58
N HIS A 258 27.27 16.36 -18.69
CA HIS A 258 28.71 16.11 -18.80
C HIS A 258 29.21 16.42 -20.23
N SER A 259 30.50 16.71 -20.35
CA SER A 259 31.23 16.88 -21.61
C SER A 259 32.55 16.09 -21.59
N GLY A 260 33.37 16.18 -22.64
CA GLY A 260 34.67 15.49 -22.72
C GLY A 260 34.63 14.05 -23.23
N ASP A 261 33.48 13.59 -23.76
CA ASP A 261 33.38 12.32 -24.48
C ASP A 261 33.38 12.56 -26.01
N PRO A 262 34.37 12.06 -26.77
CA PRO A 262 34.51 12.38 -28.19
C PRO A 262 33.37 11.88 -29.10
N GLU A 263 32.80 10.70 -28.88
CA GLU A 263 31.70 10.20 -29.72
C GLU A 263 30.43 11.02 -29.48
N ILE A 264 30.15 11.35 -28.21
CA ILE A 264 29.02 12.21 -27.83
C ILE A 264 29.18 13.63 -28.37
N GLU A 265 30.34 14.25 -28.17
CA GLU A 265 30.58 15.60 -28.69
C GLU A 265 30.52 15.67 -30.22
N ALA A 266 30.99 14.63 -30.92
CA ALA A 266 30.88 14.56 -32.38
C ALA A 266 29.42 14.50 -32.84
N ALA A 267 28.55 13.75 -32.15
CA ALA A 267 27.11 13.74 -32.44
C ALA A 267 26.46 15.10 -32.17
N LEU A 268 26.72 15.70 -31.00
CA LEU A 268 26.19 17.02 -30.63
C LEU A 268 26.65 18.12 -31.63
N LYS A 269 27.89 18.08 -32.11
CA LYS A 269 28.42 19.00 -33.14
C LYS A 269 27.74 18.84 -34.51
N ARG A 270 27.11 17.69 -34.80
CA ARG A 270 26.25 17.47 -35.98
C ARG A 270 24.77 17.80 -35.74
N GLY A 271 24.40 18.20 -34.52
CA GLY A 271 22.99 18.38 -34.12
C GLY A 271 22.24 17.07 -33.89
N GLU A 272 22.96 15.95 -33.75
CA GLU A 272 22.38 14.63 -33.53
C GLU A 272 22.24 14.32 -32.03
N ASP A 273 21.22 13.52 -31.68
CA ASP A 273 21.17 12.91 -30.35
C ASP A 273 22.21 11.77 -30.25
N PRO A 274 23.11 11.77 -29.26
CA PRO A 274 24.19 10.78 -29.18
C PRO A 274 23.69 9.33 -29.06
N GLY A 275 22.54 9.12 -28.42
CA GLY A 275 21.92 7.79 -28.32
C GLY A 275 21.41 7.28 -29.67
N LEU A 276 20.70 8.11 -30.43
CA LEU A 276 20.21 7.78 -31.77
C LEU A 276 21.35 7.64 -32.79
N ALA A 277 22.38 8.48 -32.71
CA ALA A 277 23.58 8.40 -33.54
C ALA A 277 24.32 7.06 -33.32
N LEU A 278 24.51 6.65 -32.06
CA LEU A 278 25.15 5.38 -31.74
C LEU A 278 24.36 4.17 -32.27
N VAL A 279 23.03 4.13 -32.08
CA VAL A 279 22.20 3.04 -32.62
C VAL A 279 22.29 2.99 -34.15
N THR A 280 22.26 4.15 -34.82
CA THR A 280 22.39 4.23 -36.28
C THR A 280 23.74 3.69 -36.77
N LYS A 281 24.84 4.08 -36.11
CA LYS A 281 26.21 3.61 -36.41
C LYS A 281 26.36 2.10 -36.18
N ALA A 282 25.86 1.60 -35.05
CA ALA A 282 25.89 0.18 -34.71
C ALA A 282 25.05 -0.69 -35.67
N TYR A 283 23.83 -0.24 -36.03
CA TYR A 283 22.96 -0.95 -36.97
C TYR A 283 23.65 -1.13 -38.33
N ASN A 284 24.18 -0.02 -38.87
CA ASN A 284 24.84 -0.06 -40.17
C ASN A 284 26.11 -0.93 -40.12
N TYR A 285 26.83 -1.00 -39.00
CA TYR A 285 27.99 -1.87 -38.84
C TYR A 285 27.60 -3.36 -38.85
N ILE A 286 26.61 -3.72 -38.03
CA ILE A 286 26.08 -5.08 -37.92
C ILE A 286 25.66 -5.61 -39.29
N HIS A 287 24.84 -4.84 -40.02
CA HIS A 287 24.28 -5.30 -41.30
C HIS A 287 25.24 -5.17 -42.49
N LYS A 288 26.15 -4.20 -42.53
CA LYS A 288 27.13 -4.06 -43.64
C LYS A 288 28.11 -5.23 -43.68
N TYR A 289 28.56 -5.69 -42.51
CA TYR A 289 29.53 -6.78 -42.38
C TYR A 289 28.88 -8.16 -42.15
N GLY A 290 27.55 -8.24 -42.20
CA GLY A 290 26.82 -9.52 -42.15
C GLY A 290 26.84 -10.22 -40.79
N TYR A 291 27.07 -9.49 -39.70
CA TYR A 291 26.99 -10.06 -38.35
C TYR A 291 25.55 -10.52 -38.04
N LYS A 292 25.42 -11.66 -37.35
CA LYS A 292 24.11 -12.26 -37.03
C LYS A 292 23.34 -11.52 -35.93
N SER A 293 24.03 -10.67 -35.17
CA SER A 293 23.52 -9.94 -34.02
C SER A 293 22.27 -9.12 -34.33
N LYS A 294 21.32 -9.10 -33.39
CA LYS A 294 20.14 -8.25 -33.44
C LYS A 294 20.30 -7.02 -32.56
N LEU A 295 19.95 -5.85 -33.08
CA LEU A 295 20.12 -4.59 -32.35
C LEU A 295 18.85 -4.19 -31.60
N MET A 296 19.01 -3.86 -30.33
CA MET A 296 17.94 -3.50 -29.42
C MET A 296 18.13 -2.09 -28.87
N ALA A 297 17.26 -1.16 -29.25
CA ALA A 297 17.24 0.20 -28.75
C ALA A 297 16.35 0.29 -27.50
N ALA A 298 16.90 0.76 -26.38
CA ALA A 298 16.23 0.81 -25.08
C ALA A 298 16.28 2.21 -24.44
N ALA A 299 15.46 2.41 -23.40
CA ALA A 299 15.27 3.70 -22.71
C ALA A 299 14.79 4.84 -23.62
N VAL A 300 13.95 4.51 -24.62
CA VAL A 300 13.20 5.45 -25.46
C VAL A 300 12.36 6.39 -24.58
N ARG A 301 12.41 7.71 -24.82
CA ARG A 301 11.77 8.72 -23.94
C ARG A 301 10.47 9.28 -24.51
N ASN A 302 10.27 9.25 -25.82
CA ASN A 302 9.13 9.89 -26.51
C ASN A 302 8.85 9.24 -27.89
N LYS A 303 7.78 9.65 -28.59
CA LYS A 303 7.45 9.16 -29.94
C LYS A 303 8.53 9.45 -31.00
N GLN A 304 9.12 10.65 -30.97
CA GLN A 304 10.11 11.08 -31.97
C GLN A 304 11.40 10.25 -31.91
N ASP A 305 11.81 9.81 -30.72
CA ASP A 305 12.88 8.82 -30.55
C ASP A 305 12.57 7.54 -31.34
N LEU A 306 11.37 6.98 -31.15
CA LEU A 306 10.92 5.75 -31.79
C LEU A 306 10.79 5.92 -33.31
N PHE A 307 10.24 7.05 -33.78
CA PHE A 307 10.16 7.40 -35.20
C PHE A 307 11.54 7.57 -35.86
N SER A 308 12.57 7.93 -35.08
CA SER A 308 13.95 8.04 -35.54
C SER A 308 14.68 6.68 -35.59
N LEU A 309 14.11 5.63 -35.00
CA LEU A 309 14.67 4.28 -34.89
C LEU A 309 14.03 3.27 -35.87
N LEU A 310 13.00 3.65 -36.62
CA LEU A 310 12.22 2.73 -37.47
C LEU A 310 13.10 1.97 -38.46
N GLY A 311 13.14 0.64 -38.31
CA GLY A 311 13.98 -0.28 -39.07
C GLY A 311 15.08 -0.98 -38.27
N VAL A 312 15.33 -0.57 -37.02
CA VAL A 312 16.09 -1.38 -36.03
C VAL A 312 15.33 -2.66 -35.70
N ASP A 313 16.00 -3.74 -35.27
CA ASP A 313 15.30 -5.00 -34.99
C ASP A 313 14.31 -4.88 -33.83
N TYR A 314 14.77 -4.43 -32.66
CA TYR A 314 13.97 -4.33 -31.44
C TYR A 314 13.95 -2.90 -30.86
N ILE A 315 12.77 -2.43 -30.46
CA ILE A 315 12.59 -1.17 -29.73
C ILE A 315 11.90 -1.45 -28.40
N ILE A 316 12.61 -1.25 -27.28
CA ILE A 316 12.02 -1.26 -25.93
C ILE A 316 11.47 0.13 -25.62
N ALA A 317 10.15 0.22 -25.45
CA ALA A 317 9.45 1.48 -25.25
C ALA A 317 8.48 1.44 -24.04
N PRO A 318 8.44 2.50 -23.20
CA PRO A 318 7.58 2.57 -22.03
C PRO A 318 6.11 2.67 -22.42
N LEU A 319 5.23 2.05 -21.61
CA LEU A 319 3.79 1.94 -21.86
C LEU A 319 3.12 3.27 -22.23
N LYS A 320 3.55 4.40 -21.64
CA LYS A 320 3.04 5.75 -22.00
C LYS A 320 3.26 6.11 -23.47
N VAL A 321 4.38 5.71 -24.06
CA VAL A 321 4.67 5.93 -25.49
C VAL A 321 3.81 5.00 -26.34
N LEU A 322 3.70 3.72 -25.95
CA LEU A 322 2.89 2.73 -26.67
C LEU A 322 1.39 3.07 -26.66
N GLN A 323 0.85 3.50 -25.51
CA GLN A 323 -0.51 3.99 -25.38
C GLN A 323 -0.74 5.21 -26.27
N SER A 324 0.14 6.21 -26.21
CA SER A 324 0.00 7.41 -27.04
C SER A 324 0.10 7.12 -28.55
N LEU A 325 0.82 6.07 -28.98
CA LEU A 325 0.83 5.58 -30.37
C LEU A 325 -0.47 4.83 -30.73
N LYS A 326 -1.00 4.02 -29.81
CA LYS A 326 -2.26 3.25 -29.99
C LYS A 326 -3.50 4.15 -30.01
N GLU A 327 -3.46 5.27 -29.30
CA GLU A 327 -4.53 6.29 -29.26
C GLU A 327 -4.49 7.24 -30.47
N SER A 328 -3.42 7.24 -31.27
CA SER A 328 -3.25 8.12 -32.43
C SER A 328 -3.59 7.38 -33.71
N VAL A 329 -4.60 7.87 -34.44
CA VAL A 329 -5.05 7.31 -35.73
C VAL A 329 -4.23 7.89 -36.87
N THR A 330 -3.77 7.04 -37.79
CA THR A 330 -3.12 7.45 -39.04
C THR A 330 -4.16 7.69 -40.13
N ASP A 331 -4.19 8.90 -40.66
CA ASP A 331 -5.01 9.27 -41.82
C ASP A 331 -4.56 8.46 -43.07
N PRO A 332 -5.48 7.78 -43.80
CA PRO A 332 -5.16 6.99 -44.99
C PRO A 332 -4.40 7.74 -46.09
N ASP A 333 -4.64 9.05 -46.25
CA ASP A 333 -3.98 9.87 -47.27
C ASP A 333 -2.60 10.36 -46.83
N ASN A 334 -2.30 10.37 -45.52
CA ASN A 334 -1.02 10.82 -44.96
C ASN A 334 0.06 9.73 -44.94
N LYS A 335 0.17 9.03 -46.09
CA LYS A 335 0.92 7.79 -46.33
C LYS A 335 2.45 7.90 -46.26
N PHE A 336 2.98 9.08 -45.91
CA PHE A 336 4.40 9.44 -45.94
C PHE A 336 4.98 9.88 -44.58
N SER A 337 4.18 9.84 -43.51
CA SER A 337 4.60 10.22 -42.16
C SER A 337 5.68 9.31 -41.55
N PHE A 338 5.64 7.99 -41.83
CA PHE A 338 6.58 7.01 -41.27
C PHE A 338 7.64 6.59 -42.30
N ILE A 339 8.83 7.19 -42.20
CA ILE A 339 9.98 6.88 -43.05
C ILE A 339 10.91 5.90 -42.31
N ARG A 340 11.12 4.71 -42.87
CA ARG A 340 12.17 3.75 -42.44
C ARG A 340 13.54 4.46 -42.44
N LYS A 341 14.16 4.60 -41.26
CA LYS A 341 15.47 5.25 -41.07
C LYS A 341 16.62 4.25 -41.23
N LEU A 342 16.39 3.00 -40.85
CA LEU A 342 17.40 1.95 -40.80
C LEU A 342 17.04 0.81 -41.76
N SER A 343 17.98 0.41 -42.61
CA SER A 343 17.76 -0.58 -43.66
C SER A 343 19.05 -1.30 -44.09
N PRO A 344 18.98 -2.50 -44.68
CA PRO A 344 20.15 -3.13 -45.30
C PRO A 344 20.81 -2.26 -46.39
N GLN A 345 20.02 -1.46 -47.10
CA GLN A 345 20.50 -0.53 -48.12
C GLN A 345 21.29 0.64 -47.52
N SER A 346 20.83 1.22 -46.39
CA SER A 346 21.59 2.26 -45.68
C SER A 346 22.87 1.70 -45.08
N ALA A 347 22.84 0.46 -44.58
CA ALA A 347 24.02 -0.23 -44.06
C ALA A 347 25.07 -0.47 -45.16
N ALA A 348 24.66 -1.00 -46.32
CA ALA A 348 25.54 -1.23 -47.47
C ALA A 348 26.27 0.06 -47.90
N ASN A 349 25.56 1.19 -47.93
CA ASN A 349 26.09 2.49 -48.34
C ASN A 349 26.87 3.24 -47.25
N TYR A 350 26.80 2.82 -45.98
CA TYR A 350 27.51 3.50 -44.89
C TYR A 350 29.03 3.29 -44.99
N VAL A 351 29.81 4.34 -44.84
CA VAL A 351 31.29 4.28 -44.86
C VAL A 351 31.80 4.28 -43.43
N PHE A 352 32.66 3.31 -43.11
CA PHE A 352 33.39 3.22 -41.84
C PHE A 352 34.88 3.46 -42.12
N SER A 353 35.62 4.00 -41.16
CA SER A 353 37.08 4.11 -41.27
C SER A 353 37.78 2.79 -40.95
N ASP A 354 39.04 2.62 -41.37
CA ASP A 354 39.82 1.42 -41.03
C ASP A 354 39.96 1.22 -39.51
N GLU A 355 39.97 2.32 -38.74
CA GLU A 355 39.98 2.30 -37.27
C GLU A 355 38.67 1.81 -36.64
N GLU A 356 37.56 1.80 -37.38
CA GLU A 356 36.25 1.29 -36.97
C GLU A 356 36.03 -0.17 -37.42
N VAL A 357 36.66 -0.56 -38.53
CA VAL A 357 36.56 -1.89 -39.14
C VAL A 357 37.59 -2.89 -38.58
N LYS A 358 38.61 -2.40 -37.85
CA LYS A 358 39.60 -3.22 -37.14
C LYS A 358 38.99 -4.37 -36.33
N LYS A 359 39.78 -5.43 -36.11
CA LYS A 359 39.47 -6.42 -35.09
C LYS A 359 39.55 -5.75 -33.72
N TRP A 360 38.47 -5.79 -32.96
CA TRP A 360 38.43 -5.22 -31.61
C TRP A 360 39.03 -6.20 -30.60
N ASP A 361 39.96 -5.69 -29.80
CA ASP A 361 40.67 -6.37 -28.72
C ASP A 361 40.52 -5.60 -27.39
N GLN A 362 41.04 -6.15 -26.29
CA GLN A 362 40.89 -5.55 -24.97
C GLN A 362 41.38 -4.10 -24.88
N LEU A 363 42.52 -3.80 -25.52
CA LEU A 363 43.16 -2.48 -25.46
C LEU A 363 42.38 -1.47 -26.31
N SER A 364 42.02 -1.86 -27.53
CA SER A 364 41.27 -1.01 -28.46
C SER A 364 39.83 -0.77 -28.00
N VAL A 365 39.15 -1.75 -27.41
CA VAL A 365 37.83 -1.56 -26.76
C VAL A 365 37.96 -0.60 -25.59
N ALA A 366 38.93 -0.81 -24.68
CA ALA A 366 39.14 0.09 -23.55
C ALA A 366 39.41 1.54 -23.99
N SER A 367 40.23 1.75 -25.04
CA SER A 367 40.47 3.09 -25.60
C SER A 367 39.25 3.68 -26.31
N GLY A 368 38.44 2.85 -26.96
CA GLY A 368 37.31 3.27 -27.79
C GLY A 368 35.99 3.45 -27.03
N MET A 369 35.93 3.13 -25.74
CA MET A 369 34.71 3.27 -24.94
C MET A 369 34.38 4.74 -24.58
N GLY A 370 35.37 5.58 -24.36
CA GLY A 370 35.17 6.96 -23.91
C GLY A 370 34.67 7.11 -22.46
N PRO A 371 34.79 8.31 -21.85
CA PRO A 371 34.38 8.56 -20.47
C PRO A 371 32.89 8.26 -20.18
N ALA A 372 32.01 8.44 -21.17
CA ALA A 372 30.58 8.23 -20.98
C ALA A 372 30.25 6.75 -20.82
N ALA A 373 30.76 5.87 -21.69
CA ALA A 373 30.48 4.44 -21.60
C ALA A 373 31.14 3.82 -20.38
N LEU A 374 32.37 4.23 -20.03
CA LEU A 374 33.06 3.75 -18.81
C LEU A 374 32.25 4.09 -17.56
N LYS A 375 31.80 5.34 -17.41
CA LYS A 375 30.99 5.77 -16.25
C LYS A 375 29.62 5.09 -16.23
N LEU A 376 28.92 5.04 -17.35
CA LEU A 376 27.58 4.43 -17.43
C LEU A 376 27.60 2.91 -17.24
N LEU A 377 28.61 2.21 -17.75
CA LEU A 377 28.79 0.77 -17.51
C LEU A 377 29.07 0.49 -16.04
N ALA A 378 30.00 1.23 -15.41
CA ALA A 378 30.33 1.06 -14.00
C ALA A 378 29.10 1.31 -13.09
N THR A 379 28.38 2.42 -13.28
CA THR A 379 27.14 2.72 -12.52
C THR A 379 26.03 1.69 -12.79
N GLY A 380 25.95 1.15 -14.01
CA GLY A 380 24.98 0.09 -14.35
C GLY A 380 25.28 -1.24 -13.66
N LEU A 381 26.55 -1.65 -13.63
CA LEU A 381 27.04 -2.84 -12.94
C LEU A 381 26.83 -2.76 -11.42
N GLU A 382 27.25 -1.65 -10.81
CA GLU A 382 27.06 -1.40 -9.38
C GLU A 382 25.58 -1.44 -9.00
N GLY A 383 24.71 -0.77 -9.78
CA GLY A 383 23.27 -0.77 -9.55
C GLY A 383 22.61 -2.14 -9.70
N TYR A 384 23.08 -3.00 -10.60
CA TYR A 384 22.60 -4.39 -10.69
C TYR A 384 23.11 -5.24 -9.53
N ALA A 385 24.40 -5.16 -9.17
CA ALA A 385 24.98 -5.90 -8.05
C ALA A 385 24.33 -5.55 -6.69
N ASP A 386 24.03 -4.26 -6.46
CA ASP A 386 23.23 -3.79 -5.32
C ASP A 386 21.81 -4.37 -5.34
N GLN A 387 21.15 -4.45 -6.51
CA GLN A 387 19.83 -5.10 -6.61
C GLN A 387 19.92 -6.61 -6.34
N THR A 388 20.94 -7.30 -6.85
CA THR A 388 21.19 -8.73 -6.55
C THR A 388 21.34 -8.96 -5.05
N LYS A 389 22.20 -8.18 -4.39
CA LYS A 389 22.42 -8.24 -2.95
C LYS A 389 21.13 -7.97 -2.16
N ARG A 390 20.30 -7.02 -2.60
CA ARG A 390 18.99 -6.75 -1.98
C ARG A 390 18.02 -7.92 -2.12
N VAL A 391 18.05 -8.68 -3.22
CA VAL A 391 17.26 -9.92 -3.35
C VAL A 391 17.77 -10.96 -2.36
N GLU A 392 19.08 -11.19 -2.29
CA GLU A 392 19.70 -12.17 -1.36
C GLU A 392 19.44 -11.81 0.12
N GLU A 393 19.57 -10.53 0.48
CA GLU A 393 19.22 -10.03 1.81
C GLU A 393 17.71 -10.15 2.12
N LEU A 394 16.85 -9.98 1.12
CA LEU A 394 15.39 -10.14 1.27
C LEU A 394 15.01 -11.63 1.38
N PHE A 395 15.72 -12.51 0.68
CA PHE A 395 15.58 -13.96 0.79
C PHE A 395 15.91 -14.43 2.21
N GLY A 396 17.03 -13.97 2.79
CA GLY A 396 17.36 -14.23 4.20
C GLY A 396 16.43 -13.59 5.25
N LYS A 397 15.52 -12.70 4.84
CA LYS A 397 14.47 -12.10 5.69
C LYS A 397 13.09 -12.76 5.48
N ILE A 398 12.90 -13.52 4.39
CA ILE A 398 11.68 -14.27 4.07
C ILE A 398 11.83 -15.76 4.44
N TRP A 399 13.04 -16.31 4.28
CA TRP A 399 13.35 -17.72 4.42
C TRP A 399 14.61 -17.98 5.29
N PRO A 400 14.58 -18.97 6.20
CA PRO A 400 13.45 -19.84 6.52
C PRO A 400 12.32 -19.09 7.27
N PRO A 401 11.03 -19.39 7.00
CA PRO A 401 9.92 -18.85 7.77
C PRO A 401 10.06 -19.21 9.27
N PRO A 402 9.55 -18.37 10.20
CA PRO A 402 9.85 -18.47 11.64
C PRO A 402 9.64 -19.84 12.30
N ASN A 403 8.77 -20.68 11.74
CA ASN A 403 8.47 -22.01 12.27
C ASN A 403 9.59 -23.04 12.03
N ILE A 404 10.44 -22.87 11.01
CA ILE A 404 11.43 -23.89 10.62
C ILE A 404 12.59 -24.00 11.63
N PHE A 405 12.97 -22.91 12.31
CA PHE A 405 13.95 -22.99 13.40
C PHE A 405 13.43 -23.67 14.68
N VAL A 406 12.12 -23.95 14.75
CA VAL A 406 11.50 -24.74 15.84
C VAL A 406 11.33 -26.21 15.44
N LEU A 407 11.23 -26.50 14.14
CA LEU A 407 10.86 -27.81 13.58
C LEU A 407 12.02 -28.82 13.43
N ASN A 408 13.03 -28.76 14.31
CA ASN A 408 14.02 -29.85 14.45
C ASN A 408 13.95 -30.56 15.83
N GLN A 409 12.93 -30.24 16.62
CA GLN A 409 12.38 -31.13 17.66
C GLN A 409 10.85 -31.14 17.56
N LEU A 410 10.21 -32.19 18.08
CA LEU A 410 8.75 -32.42 18.07
C LEU A 410 8.11 -32.60 16.67
N SER A 411 8.37 -33.76 16.07
CA SER A 411 7.46 -34.32 15.06
C SER A 411 6.16 -34.80 15.71
N GLN A 412 5.02 -34.15 15.42
CA GLN A 412 3.78 -34.82 14.97
C GLN A 412 2.60 -33.84 14.69
N MET A 413 2.10 -33.91 13.45
CA MET A 413 0.72 -33.63 12.99
C MET A 413 -0.13 -32.53 13.68
N THR A 414 -0.02 -31.28 13.21
CA THR A 414 -1.20 -30.41 12.96
C THR A 414 -0.98 -29.57 11.70
N GLY A 415 -1.94 -29.54 10.78
CA GLY A 415 -1.84 -28.75 9.55
C GLY A 415 -2.02 -27.25 9.79
N ALA A 416 -0.99 -26.45 9.50
CA ALA A 416 -1.05 -25.00 9.65
C ALA A 416 -1.62 -24.31 8.40
N ALA A 417 -2.80 -23.68 8.53
CA ALA A 417 -3.29 -22.75 7.52
C ALA A 417 -2.54 -21.41 7.61
N ALA A 418 -2.01 -20.91 6.49
CA ALA A 418 -1.20 -19.70 6.43
C ALA A 418 -2.03 -18.41 6.58
N SER A 419 -2.49 -18.15 7.80
CA SER A 419 -3.23 -16.92 8.17
C SER A 419 -2.34 -15.91 8.89
N HIS A 420 -2.56 -14.62 8.64
CA HIS A 420 -1.86 -13.56 9.38
C HIS A 420 -2.23 -13.57 10.87
N PRO A 421 -1.33 -13.15 11.79
CA PRO A 421 -1.56 -13.28 13.23
C PRO A 421 -2.82 -12.55 13.69
N PHE A 422 -3.57 -13.21 14.58
CA PHE A 422 -4.76 -12.67 15.21
C PHE A 422 -4.44 -11.99 16.55
N ALA A 423 -5.06 -10.85 16.81
CA ALA A 423 -5.00 -10.14 18.08
C ALA A 423 -6.43 -10.06 18.66
N PHE A 424 -6.64 -10.70 19.81
CA PHE A 424 -7.95 -10.84 20.46
C PHE A 424 -8.07 -9.88 21.65
N TYR A 425 -9.23 -9.22 21.76
CA TYR A 425 -9.56 -8.30 22.83
C TYR A 425 -11.00 -8.54 23.31
N ASP A 426 -11.19 -8.72 24.62
CA ASP A 426 -12.52 -8.74 25.22
C ASP A 426 -12.82 -7.37 25.86
N PHE A 427 -13.92 -6.73 25.45
CA PHE A 427 -14.34 -5.39 25.86
C PHE A 427 -15.68 -5.48 26.59
N GLU A 428 -15.67 -5.47 27.93
CA GLU A 428 -16.86 -5.30 28.74
C GLU A 428 -17.14 -3.81 28.97
N VAL A 429 -18.19 -3.30 28.32
CA VAL A 429 -18.52 -1.87 28.30
C VAL A 429 -19.63 -1.60 29.32
N SER A 430 -19.31 -0.83 30.36
CA SER A 430 -20.15 -0.66 31.56
C SER A 430 -20.02 0.75 32.15
N TYR A 431 -20.99 1.18 32.96
CA TYR A 431 -20.85 2.41 33.74
C TYR A 431 -20.01 2.16 35.00
N ILE A 432 -19.15 3.13 35.31
CA ILE A 432 -18.54 3.35 36.63
C ILE A 432 -18.95 4.72 37.16
N THR A 433 -18.74 4.98 38.44
CA THR A 433 -18.77 6.34 38.99
C THR A 433 -17.34 6.89 39.02
N ALA A 434 -17.14 8.09 38.47
CA ALA A 434 -15.86 8.79 38.52
C ALA A 434 -16.07 10.30 38.68
N SER A 435 -15.05 10.99 39.19
CA SER A 435 -15.12 12.43 39.51
C SER A 435 -14.00 13.27 38.88
N PRO A 436 -13.77 13.26 37.54
CA PRO A 436 -12.58 13.89 36.93
C PRO A 436 -12.41 15.39 37.21
N LEU A 437 -13.51 16.10 37.50
CA LEU A 437 -13.53 17.51 37.90
C LEU A 437 -14.19 17.69 39.28
N GLY A 438 -13.97 16.74 40.20
CA GLY A 438 -14.49 16.75 41.58
C GLY A 438 -15.98 16.41 41.73
N VAL A 439 -16.78 16.49 40.67
CA VAL A 439 -18.21 16.11 40.65
C VAL A 439 -18.38 14.64 40.29
N PRO A 440 -18.93 13.77 41.16
CA PRO A 440 -19.18 12.36 40.84
C PRO A 440 -20.28 12.21 39.79
N GLN A 441 -19.99 11.47 38.71
CA GLN A 441 -20.96 11.14 37.67
C GLN A 441 -20.75 9.75 37.08
N GLN A 442 -21.75 9.26 36.34
CA GLN A 442 -21.62 8.04 35.54
C GLN A 442 -20.70 8.27 34.33
N VAL A 443 -19.73 7.39 34.18
CA VAL A 443 -18.74 7.38 33.10
C VAL A 443 -18.73 5.99 32.46
N ILE A 444 -18.68 5.93 31.13
CA ILE A 444 -18.57 4.69 30.37
C ILE A 444 -17.11 4.24 30.43
N ALA A 445 -16.90 3.06 30.99
CA ALA A 445 -15.61 2.39 31.13
C ALA A 445 -15.59 1.09 30.33
N ILE A 446 -14.38 0.64 29.99
CA ILE A 446 -14.13 -0.63 29.32
C ILE A 446 -13.23 -1.47 30.22
N ASN A 447 -13.69 -2.67 30.56
CA ASN A 447 -13.02 -3.55 31.53
C ASN A 447 -12.75 -2.84 32.88
N GLY A 448 -13.70 -2.00 33.31
CA GLY A 448 -13.61 -1.17 34.52
C GLY A 448 -12.67 0.04 34.43
N LYS A 449 -12.03 0.30 33.28
CA LYS A 449 -11.08 1.42 33.09
C LYS A 449 -11.70 2.58 32.32
N PHE A 450 -11.40 3.79 32.79
CA PHE A 450 -11.58 5.05 32.08
C PHE A 450 -10.27 5.85 32.13
N PRO A 451 -9.65 6.20 30.99
CA PRO A 451 -9.97 5.77 29.63
C PRO A 451 -9.90 4.24 29.43
N GLY A 452 -10.43 3.77 28.30
CA GLY A 452 -10.41 2.35 27.93
C GLY A 452 -9.00 1.84 27.59
N PRO A 453 -8.79 0.51 27.64
CA PRO A 453 -7.49 -0.10 27.38
C PRO A 453 -7.04 0.09 25.93
N THR A 454 -5.78 0.46 25.72
CA THR A 454 -5.19 0.61 24.39
C THR A 454 -5.18 -0.71 23.61
N ILE A 455 -5.73 -0.71 22.40
CA ILE A 455 -5.49 -1.76 21.41
C ILE A 455 -4.12 -1.49 20.79
N ASN A 456 -3.19 -2.43 20.91
CA ASN A 456 -1.83 -2.28 20.41
C ASN A 456 -1.49 -3.47 19.50
N VAL A 457 -1.37 -3.21 18.19
CA VAL A 457 -1.23 -4.25 17.16
C VAL A 457 -0.13 -3.88 16.15
N THR A 458 0.23 -4.84 15.31
CA THR A 458 1.16 -4.67 14.19
C THR A 458 0.39 -4.66 12.87
N THR A 459 0.88 -3.89 11.89
CA THR A 459 0.29 -3.83 10.56
C THR A 459 0.11 -5.21 9.91
N ASN A 460 -1.06 -5.39 9.29
CA ASN A 460 -1.59 -6.64 8.75
C ASN A 460 -2.06 -7.71 9.77
N ASN A 461 -2.13 -7.42 11.07
CA ASN A 461 -2.84 -8.32 12.01
C ASN A 461 -4.35 -8.38 11.70
N ASN A 462 -4.95 -9.53 12.03
CA ASN A 462 -6.40 -9.69 12.13
C ASN A 462 -6.83 -9.32 13.55
N VAL A 463 -7.54 -8.21 13.72
CA VAL A 463 -8.03 -7.72 15.01
C VAL A 463 -9.42 -8.28 15.26
N VAL A 464 -9.63 -8.86 16.43
CA VAL A 464 -10.91 -9.42 16.88
C VAL A 464 -11.26 -8.79 18.23
N VAL A 465 -12.35 -8.04 18.29
CA VAL A 465 -12.80 -7.39 19.53
C VAL A 465 -14.21 -7.86 19.89
N SER A 466 -14.32 -8.62 20.98
CA SER A 466 -15.60 -9.10 21.52
C SER A 466 -16.17 -8.05 22.46
N VAL A 467 -17.18 -7.32 22.01
CA VAL A 467 -17.80 -6.22 22.77
C VAL A 467 -19.04 -6.75 23.48
N ARG A 468 -19.05 -6.67 24.82
CA ARG A 468 -20.20 -6.99 25.67
C ARG A 468 -20.82 -5.71 26.19
N ASN A 469 -22.07 -5.44 25.80
CA ASN A 469 -22.80 -4.27 26.27
C ASN A 469 -23.43 -4.53 27.65
N LYS A 470 -22.91 -3.89 28.71
CA LYS A 470 -23.52 -3.83 30.06
C LYS A 470 -24.18 -2.47 30.36
N LEU A 471 -24.30 -1.58 29.38
CA LEU A 471 -25.09 -0.36 29.50
C LEU A 471 -26.60 -0.68 29.49
N ASP A 472 -27.41 0.29 29.87
CA ASP A 472 -28.88 0.24 29.82
C ASP A 472 -29.45 0.68 28.47
N GLU A 473 -28.65 1.36 27.64
CA GLU A 473 -28.96 1.69 26.25
C GLU A 473 -28.07 0.93 25.23
N SER A 474 -28.44 1.01 23.94
CA SER A 474 -27.76 0.28 22.87
C SER A 474 -26.39 0.88 22.52
N LEU A 475 -25.47 0.05 22.05
CA LEU A 475 -24.06 0.39 21.85
C LEU A 475 -23.57 0.06 20.43
N LEU A 476 -22.68 0.90 19.90
CA LEU A 476 -21.70 0.53 18.86
C LEU A 476 -20.36 1.16 19.22
N MET A 477 -19.28 0.41 19.01
CA MET A 477 -17.90 0.90 19.04
C MET A 477 -17.46 1.26 17.62
N HIS A 478 -16.92 2.46 17.42
CA HIS A 478 -16.29 2.89 16.18
C HIS A 478 -14.78 3.01 16.35
N TRP A 479 -14.05 2.75 15.27
CA TRP A 479 -12.59 2.66 15.21
C TRP A 479 -12.06 3.81 14.35
N SER A 480 -11.85 4.97 14.96
CA SER A 480 -11.58 6.23 14.24
C SER A 480 -10.33 6.12 13.37
N GLY A 481 -10.47 6.41 12.07
CA GLY A 481 -9.37 6.37 11.09
C GLY A 481 -8.91 4.97 10.68
N ILE A 482 -9.47 3.89 11.23
CA ILE A 482 -9.18 2.53 10.75
C ILE A 482 -9.86 2.33 9.39
N GLN A 483 -9.09 1.94 8.37
CA GLN A 483 -9.59 1.88 7.00
C GLN A 483 -10.57 0.71 6.72
N GLN A 484 -10.73 -0.24 7.65
CA GLN A 484 -11.70 -1.35 7.54
C GLN A 484 -11.73 -2.02 6.16
N ARG A 485 -10.55 -2.20 5.54
CA ARG A 485 -10.38 -2.50 4.11
C ARG A 485 -11.22 -3.70 3.68
N ARG A 486 -12.05 -3.51 2.64
CA ARG A 486 -13.01 -4.48 2.08
C ARG A 486 -14.20 -4.82 2.98
N SER A 487 -14.45 -4.12 4.08
CA SER A 487 -15.49 -4.54 5.05
C SER A 487 -16.05 -3.40 5.91
N SER A 488 -16.92 -2.55 5.35
CA SER A 488 -17.66 -1.54 6.12
C SER A 488 -18.60 -2.15 7.18
N TRP A 489 -18.86 -3.47 7.15
CA TRP A 489 -19.55 -4.23 8.19
C TRP A 489 -18.95 -4.14 9.59
N GLN A 490 -17.71 -3.65 9.71
CA GLN A 490 -16.92 -3.61 10.95
C GLN A 490 -16.70 -2.17 11.46
N ASP A 491 -17.27 -1.19 10.77
CA ASP A 491 -17.04 0.24 10.97
C ASP A 491 -17.71 0.79 12.25
N GLY A 492 -18.89 0.28 12.60
CA GLY A 492 -19.50 0.56 13.90
C GLY A 492 -20.26 1.89 14.01
N VAL A 493 -20.96 2.30 12.95
CA VAL A 493 -21.86 3.47 12.94
C VAL A 493 -23.25 3.09 12.42
N LEU A 494 -24.26 3.94 12.62
CA LEU A 494 -25.67 3.61 12.30
C LEU A 494 -25.95 3.32 10.81
N GLY A 495 -25.19 3.89 9.89
CA GLY A 495 -25.30 3.57 8.46
C GLY A 495 -24.73 2.20 8.07
N THR A 496 -23.87 1.61 8.90
CA THR A 496 -23.19 0.33 8.60
C THR A 496 -23.67 -0.84 9.48
N ASN A 497 -23.97 -0.59 10.75
CA ASN A 497 -24.23 -1.63 11.76
C ASN A 497 -25.56 -1.40 12.50
N CYS A 498 -26.29 -2.49 12.77
CA CYS A 498 -27.37 -2.47 13.75
C CYS A 498 -26.76 -2.43 15.17
N PRO A 499 -27.27 -1.59 16.09
CA PRO A 499 -26.74 -1.49 17.45
C PRO A 499 -26.76 -2.80 18.24
N ILE A 500 -25.76 -2.97 19.11
CA ILE A 500 -25.67 -4.05 20.11
C ILE A 500 -26.65 -3.73 21.25
N PRO A 501 -27.73 -4.51 21.46
CA PRO A 501 -28.69 -4.21 22.51
C PRO A 501 -28.09 -4.32 23.93
N PRO A 502 -28.73 -3.73 24.96
CA PRO A 502 -28.37 -3.96 26.35
C PRO A 502 -28.25 -5.44 26.70
N LYS A 503 -27.21 -5.83 27.44
CA LYS A 503 -26.87 -7.21 27.87
C LYS A 503 -26.39 -8.15 26.75
N TRP A 504 -26.44 -7.74 25.48
CA TRP A 504 -25.95 -8.55 24.35
C TRP A 504 -24.43 -8.46 24.21
N ASN A 505 -23.86 -9.36 23.42
CA ASN A 505 -22.49 -9.23 22.89
C ASN A 505 -22.48 -9.16 21.35
N TRP A 506 -21.40 -8.63 20.80
CA TRP A 506 -21.10 -8.72 19.37
C TRP A 506 -19.58 -8.69 19.15
N THR A 507 -19.10 -9.40 18.13
CA THR A 507 -17.65 -9.51 17.87
C THR A 507 -17.31 -8.82 16.56
N TYR A 508 -16.51 -7.76 16.67
CA TYR A 508 -15.86 -7.10 15.54
C TYR A 508 -14.69 -7.96 15.07
N GLN A 509 -14.52 -8.10 13.75
CA GLN A 509 -13.39 -8.83 13.15
C GLN A 509 -12.95 -8.17 11.85
N PHE A 510 -11.74 -7.61 11.82
CA PHE A 510 -11.19 -6.89 10.66
C PHE A 510 -9.67 -6.99 10.58
N GLN A 511 -9.09 -6.73 9.40
CA GLN A 511 -7.64 -6.71 9.23
C GLN A 511 -7.12 -5.26 9.15
N VAL A 512 -6.09 -4.93 9.94
CA VAL A 512 -5.36 -3.65 9.83
C VAL A 512 -4.34 -3.70 8.68
N LYS A 513 -4.80 -4.05 7.46
CA LYS A 513 -3.96 -4.30 6.29
C LYS A 513 -3.33 -3.01 5.76
N ASP A 514 -2.03 -3.04 5.49
CA ASP A 514 -1.25 -1.95 4.87
C ASP A 514 -1.38 -0.57 5.56
N GLN A 515 -1.81 -0.54 6.83
CA GLN A 515 -2.00 0.66 7.66
C GLN A 515 -1.04 0.62 8.85
N ILE A 516 -0.48 1.78 9.23
CA ILE A 516 0.21 2.02 10.51
C ILE A 516 -0.32 3.33 11.09
N GLY A 517 0.06 3.69 12.33
CA GLY A 517 -0.18 5.01 12.91
C GLY A 517 -0.76 5.00 14.32
N SER A 518 -1.22 6.19 14.72
CA SER A 518 -1.84 6.47 16.01
C SER A 518 -3.30 6.85 15.82
N PHE A 519 -4.19 5.99 16.31
CA PHE A 519 -5.65 6.13 16.21
C PHE A 519 -6.29 5.94 17.60
N PHE A 520 -7.62 5.98 17.66
CA PHE A 520 -8.40 5.75 18.87
C PHE A 520 -9.77 5.17 18.52
N TYR A 521 -10.46 4.58 19.50
CA TYR A 521 -11.83 4.08 19.36
C TYR A 521 -12.76 4.83 20.32
N PHE A 522 -14.08 4.80 20.07
CA PHE A 522 -15.08 5.39 20.96
C PHE A 522 -16.50 4.81 20.72
N PRO A 523 -17.44 4.94 21.68
CA PRO A 523 -18.84 4.58 21.48
C PRO A 523 -19.56 5.63 20.60
N SER A 524 -20.06 5.20 19.44
CA SER A 524 -20.55 6.10 18.37
C SER A 524 -22.02 6.51 18.50
N LEU A 525 -22.77 5.90 19.42
CA LEU A 525 -24.22 6.13 19.55
C LEU A 525 -24.55 7.19 20.60
N HIS A 526 -25.75 7.76 20.46
CA HIS A 526 -26.52 8.36 21.57
C HIS A 526 -25.77 9.37 22.46
N PHE A 527 -24.77 10.08 21.91
CA PHE A 527 -23.89 11.03 22.61
C PHE A 527 -22.91 10.38 23.62
N GLN A 528 -22.79 9.04 23.63
CA GLN A 528 -22.06 8.25 24.62
C GLN A 528 -20.57 8.65 24.79
N ARG A 529 -19.89 9.07 23.71
CA ARG A 529 -18.50 9.57 23.77
C ARG A 529 -18.29 10.69 24.79
N ALA A 530 -19.30 11.53 25.03
CA ALA A 530 -19.26 12.60 26.04
C ALA A 530 -19.19 12.09 27.49
N SER A 531 -19.35 10.79 27.73
CA SER A 531 -19.14 10.14 29.02
C SER A 531 -18.02 9.10 28.98
N GLY A 532 -17.14 9.10 27.97
CA GLY A 532 -16.01 8.18 27.90
C GLY A 532 -16.20 7.03 26.90
N GLY A 533 -15.83 5.82 27.31
CA GLY A 533 -15.76 4.64 26.45
C GLY A 533 -14.67 4.70 25.37
N PHE A 534 -13.85 5.76 25.34
CA PHE A 534 -12.76 5.92 24.38
C PHE A 534 -11.42 5.36 24.89
N GLY A 535 -10.53 5.00 23.96
CA GLY A 535 -9.18 4.52 24.26
C GLY A 535 -8.30 4.44 23.01
N GLY A 536 -6.99 4.29 23.20
CA GLY A 536 -6.01 4.30 22.10
C GLY A 536 -6.10 3.07 21.19
N PHE A 537 -5.75 3.25 19.92
CA PHE A 537 -5.64 2.17 18.93
C PHE A 537 -4.36 2.40 18.11
N PHE A 538 -3.31 1.62 18.36
CA PHE A 538 -2.01 1.79 17.71
C PHE A 538 -1.73 0.64 16.75
N ILE A 539 -1.30 1.00 15.54
CA ILE A 539 -0.85 0.02 14.54
C ILE A 539 0.62 0.31 14.25
N ASN A 540 1.50 -0.55 14.74
CA ASN A 540 2.94 -0.40 14.61
C ASN A 540 3.46 -1.04 13.32
N ASN A 541 4.63 -0.59 12.88
CA ASN A 541 5.41 -1.28 11.85
C ASN A 541 5.65 -2.75 12.24
N ARG A 542 5.80 -3.61 11.24
CA ARG A 542 6.45 -4.91 11.45
C ARG A 542 7.93 -4.66 11.80
N PRO A 543 8.59 -5.48 12.64
CA PRO A 543 10.00 -5.27 13.01
C PRO A 543 10.98 -5.15 11.84
N ILE A 544 10.65 -5.73 10.68
CA ILE A 544 11.41 -5.64 9.42
C ILE A 544 11.28 -4.28 8.69
N ILE A 545 10.30 -3.44 9.04
CA ILE A 545 10.06 -2.13 8.42
C ILE A 545 10.56 -1.04 9.39
N PRO A 546 11.72 -0.42 9.14
CA PRO A 546 12.23 0.64 10.02
C PRO A 546 11.29 1.85 10.02
N ILE A 547 11.21 2.51 11.17
CA ILE A 547 10.59 3.84 11.29
C ILE A 547 11.52 4.91 10.67
N PRO A 548 10.99 5.99 10.07
CA PRO A 548 11.79 7.01 9.37
C PRO A 548 12.46 8.02 10.34
N PHE A 549 12.75 7.60 11.55
CA PHE A 549 13.37 8.37 12.63
C PHE A 549 14.03 7.41 13.63
N ALA A 550 14.87 7.92 14.53
CA ALA A 550 15.53 7.11 15.56
C ALA A 550 14.49 6.39 16.45
N THR A 551 14.82 5.17 16.91
CA THR A 551 13.91 4.41 17.77
C THR A 551 13.75 5.12 19.12
N PRO A 552 12.53 5.51 19.53
CA PRO A 552 12.31 6.17 20.81
C PRO A 552 12.50 5.19 21.96
N ASP A 553 12.93 5.69 23.11
CA ASP A 553 13.09 4.92 24.35
C ASP A 553 11.76 4.37 24.91
N GLY A 554 10.64 4.97 24.53
CA GLY A 554 9.31 4.53 24.92
C GLY A 554 8.18 5.24 24.17
N ASP A 555 6.98 4.65 24.25
CA ASP A 555 5.72 5.21 23.76
C ASP A 555 4.88 5.72 24.94
N ILE A 556 4.42 6.96 24.86
CA ILE A 556 3.55 7.62 25.84
C ILE A 556 2.22 7.95 25.15
N THR A 557 1.10 7.69 25.82
CA THR A 557 -0.26 8.00 25.31
C THR A 557 -0.85 9.16 26.09
N ILE A 558 -1.40 10.15 25.38
CA ILE A 558 -2.12 11.28 25.96
C ILE A 558 -3.45 11.47 25.24
N LEU A 559 -4.55 11.14 25.91
CA LEU A 559 -5.91 11.41 25.46
C LEU A 559 -6.37 12.73 26.09
N ILE A 560 -6.57 13.76 25.27
CA ILE A 560 -7.06 15.07 25.69
C ILE A 560 -8.51 15.29 25.22
N GLY A 561 -9.31 16.05 25.96
CA GLY A 561 -10.68 16.36 25.55
C GLY A 561 -11.41 17.29 26.50
N ASP A 562 -12.38 18.04 25.98
CA ASP A 562 -13.32 18.82 26.77
C ASP A 562 -14.32 17.93 27.51
N TRP A 563 -14.73 18.38 28.71
CA TRP A 563 -15.52 17.57 29.62
C TRP A 563 -16.59 18.37 30.35
N TYR A 564 -17.74 17.74 30.57
CA TYR A 564 -18.88 18.29 31.30
C TYR A 564 -19.14 17.45 32.55
N THR A 565 -19.56 18.10 33.63
CA THR A 565 -20.03 17.46 34.88
C THR A 565 -21.50 17.02 34.77
N SER A 566 -21.93 16.66 33.56
CA SER A 566 -23.24 16.09 33.25
C SER A 566 -23.04 14.90 32.32
N ASN A 567 -23.73 13.79 32.58
CA ASN A 567 -23.61 12.60 31.74
C ASN A 567 -24.21 12.80 30.33
N HIS A 568 -23.81 11.95 29.39
CA HIS A 568 -24.26 11.98 28.00
C HIS A 568 -25.79 12.00 27.86
N THR A 569 -26.52 11.28 28.73
CA THR A 569 -28.00 11.28 28.77
C THR A 569 -28.58 12.68 29.06
N ALA A 570 -27.97 13.43 29.98
CA ALA A 570 -28.36 14.80 30.30
C ALA A 570 -27.99 15.78 29.17
N LEU A 571 -26.77 15.67 28.62
CA LEU A 571 -26.32 16.50 27.48
C LEU A 571 -27.20 16.27 26.24
N ARG A 572 -27.50 15.00 25.92
CA ARG A 572 -28.46 14.58 24.88
C ARG A 572 -29.82 15.26 25.07
N LYS A 573 -30.37 15.23 26.29
CA LYS A 573 -31.65 15.88 26.64
C LYS A 573 -31.62 17.42 26.49
N ILE A 574 -30.47 18.06 26.65
CA ILE A 574 -30.30 19.51 26.41
C ILE A 574 -30.37 19.80 24.90
N LEU A 575 -29.67 19.01 24.07
CA LEU A 575 -29.70 19.10 22.60
C LEU A 575 -31.09 18.77 22.03
N ASP A 576 -31.74 17.70 22.52
CA ASP A 576 -33.12 17.33 22.15
C ASP A 576 -34.14 18.45 22.49
N GLY A 577 -33.87 19.20 23.56
CA GLY A 577 -34.60 20.41 23.95
C GLY A 577 -34.23 21.67 23.16
N GLY A 578 -33.40 21.56 22.11
CA GLY A 578 -32.98 22.65 21.22
C GLY A 578 -31.92 23.59 21.80
N LYS A 579 -31.43 23.36 23.01
CA LYS A 579 -30.45 24.23 23.69
C LYS A 579 -29.02 23.91 23.25
N ASP A 580 -28.13 24.90 23.33
CA ASP A 580 -26.69 24.70 23.15
C ASP A 580 -26.10 24.13 24.45
N LEU A 581 -25.06 23.30 24.38
CA LEU A 581 -24.38 22.81 25.59
C LEU A 581 -23.58 23.92 26.30
N GLY A 582 -23.19 24.97 25.57
CA GLY A 582 -22.37 26.05 26.11
C GLY A 582 -20.95 25.58 26.43
N MET A 583 -20.27 26.30 27.31
CA MET A 583 -18.86 26.02 27.64
C MET A 583 -18.73 24.74 28.50
N PRO A 584 -17.77 23.84 28.21
CA PRO A 584 -17.42 22.71 29.09
C PRO A 584 -16.91 23.17 30.45
N HIS A 585 -16.87 22.24 31.40
CA HIS A 585 -16.46 22.50 32.78
C HIS A 585 -14.95 22.42 32.98
N GLY A 586 -14.24 21.74 32.09
CA GLY A 586 -12.78 21.61 32.09
C GLY A 586 -12.28 20.83 30.88
N VAL A 587 -10.98 20.57 30.85
CA VAL A 587 -10.31 19.67 29.89
C VAL A 587 -9.60 18.60 30.68
N LEU A 588 -9.76 17.34 30.25
CA LEU A 588 -9.10 16.19 30.86
C LEU A 588 -7.82 15.82 30.12
N ILE A 589 -6.89 15.22 30.85
CA ILE A 589 -5.70 14.55 30.31
C ILE A 589 -5.72 13.11 30.86
N ASN A 590 -5.75 12.12 29.96
CA ASN A 590 -5.90 10.70 30.30
C ASN A 590 -7.06 10.42 31.28
N GLY A 591 -8.19 11.11 31.09
CA GLY A 591 -9.40 10.97 31.92
C GLY A 591 -9.34 11.63 33.30
N LYS A 592 -8.22 12.28 33.66
CA LYS A 592 -8.02 13.01 34.92
C LYS A 592 -8.12 14.51 34.72
N GLY A 593 -8.38 15.24 35.81
CA GLY A 593 -8.50 16.70 35.82
C GLY A 593 -7.14 17.42 35.76
N PRO A 594 -7.14 18.75 35.83
CA PRO A 594 -5.91 19.53 35.88
C PRO A 594 -5.20 19.40 37.24
N TYR A 595 -3.86 19.36 37.20
CA TYR A 595 -3.01 19.63 38.35
C TYR A 595 -3.34 21.00 38.96
N ARG A 596 -3.20 21.14 40.27
CA ARG A 596 -3.51 22.37 41.01
C ARG A 596 -2.41 23.44 40.85
N TYR A 597 -2.31 23.98 39.63
CA TYR A 597 -1.39 25.08 39.28
C TYR A 597 -1.88 26.47 39.76
N ASN A 598 -3.15 26.58 40.15
CA ASN A 598 -3.77 27.82 40.63
C ASN A 598 -4.95 27.51 41.56
N ASP A 599 -4.84 27.91 42.82
CA ASP A 599 -5.82 27.62 43.90
C ASP A 599 -7.22 28.20 43.67
N THR A 600 -7.34 29.23 42.83
CA THR A 600 -8.61 29.90 42.52
C THR A 600 -9.32 29.28 41.32
N LEU A 601 -8.60 28.51 40.48
CA LEU A 601 -9.12 27.88 39.27
C LEU A 601 -9.30 26.36 39.42
N VAL A 602 -8.46 25.69 40.20
CA VAL A 602 -8.45 24.24 40.39
C VAL A 602 -8.71 23.92 41.87
N PRO A 603 -9.84 23.27 42.21
CA PRO A 603 -10.14 22.83 43.57
C PRO A 603 -9.08 21.88 44.15
N ASP A 604 -9.10 21.71 45.48
CA ASP A 604 -8.29 20.69 46.13
C ASP A 604 -8.81 19.27 45.85
N GLY A 605 -7.92 18.28 45.97
CA GLY A 605 -8.26 16.86 45.80
C GLY A 605 -8.57 16.42 44.37
N ILE A 606 -8.31 17.24 43.35
CA ILE A 606 -8.45 16.85 41.94
C ILE A 606 -7.28 15.93 41.53
N GLU A 607 -7.63 14.70 41.16
CA GLU A 607 -6.69 13.78 40.49
C GLU A 607 -6.26 14.35 39.13
N HIS A 608 -4.97 14.26 38.85
CA HIS A 608 -4.31 14.78 37.65
C HIS A 608 -3.35 13.75 37.08
N GLU A 609 -2.97 13.93 35.81
CA GLU A 609 -2.01 13.02 35.18
C GLU A 609 -0.57 13.39 35.51
N THR A 610 0.23 12.39 35.85
CA THR A 610 1.68 12.48 35.99
C THR A 610 2.31 11.44 35.08
N ILE A 611 3.26 11.88 34.24
CA ILE A 611 3.96 11.05 33.26
C ILE A 611 5.43 11.04 33.67
N GLU A 612 5.91 9.86 34.06
CA GLU A 612 7.29 9.63 34.51
C GLU A 612 8.22 9.42 33.29
N VAL A 613 9.36 10.12 33.28
CA VAL A 613 10.35 10.08 32.20
C VAL A 613 11.78 10.15 32.72
N ASP A 614 12.72 9.58 31.99
CA ASP A 614 14.15 9.66 32.29
C ASP A 614 14.83 10.79 31.51
N PRO A 615 15.78 11.54 32.13
CA PRO A 615 16.58 12.55 31.46
C PRO A 615 17.40 12.00 30.28
N GLY A 616 17.57 12.82 29.24
CA GLY A 616 18.35 12.52 28.05
C GLY A 616 17.71 11.53 27.06
N LYS A 617 16.63 10.84 27.44
CA LYS A 617 15.87 9.93 26.57
C LYS A 617 14.92 10.67 25.65
N THR A 618 14.54 10.04 24.54
CA THR A 618 13.54 10.56 23.58
C THR A 618 12.32 9.64 23.54
N TYR A 619 11.17 10.17 23.97
CA TYR A 619 9.90 9.44 23.99
C TYR A 619 9.03 9.82 22.80
N ARG A 620 8.27 8.86 22.27
CA ARG A 620 7.19 9.12 21.30
C ARG A 620 5.89 9.37 22.05
N ILE A 621 5.46 10.63 22.09
CA ILE A 621 4.22 11.05 22.73
C ILE A 621 3.10 11.10 21.68
N ARG A 622 2.11 10.20 21.82
CA ARG A 622 0.93 10.10 20.97
C ARG A 622 -0.23 10.86 21.61
N VAL A 623 -0.67 11.94 20.98
CA VAL A 623 -1.69 12.85 21.51
C VAL A 623 -2.94 12.79 20.63
N HIS A 624 -4.10 12.57 21.27
CA HIS A 624 -5.39 12.40 20.59
C HIS A 624 -6.43 13.33 21.21
N ASN A 625 -7.14 14.13 20.42
CA ASN A 625 -8.29 14.89 20.91
C ASN A 625 -9.57 14.04 20.79
N VAL A 626 -9.91 13.37 21.90
CA VAL A 626 -11.08 12.49 22.04
C VAL A 626 -12.33 13.22 22.55
N GLY A 627 -12.27 14.55 22.63
CA GLY A 627 -13.34 15.42 23.14
C GLY A 627 -14.61 15.42 22.28
N ILE A 628 -15.47 16.41 22.52
CA ILE A 628 -16.77 16.54 21.85
C ILE A 628 -16.92 17.82 21.03
N SER A 629 -16.23 18.92 21.39
CA SER A 629 -16.40 20.18 20.66
C SER A 629 -15.13 21.06 20.57
N THR A 630 -14.25 20.99 21.57
CA THR A 630 -13.18 21.99 21.77
C THR A 630 -11.90 21.61 21.03
N SER A 631 -11.35 22.56 20.27
CA SER A 631 -9.97 22.46 19.75
C SER A 631 -8.98 22.85 20.84
N LEU A 632 -7.92 22.05 21.00
CA LEU A 632 -6.99 22.17 22.13
C LEU A 632 -5.57 22.43 21.63
N ASN A 633 -4.93 23.49 22.10
CA ASN A 633 -3.50 23.70 21.91
C ASN A 633 -2.73 22.87 22.95
N PHE A 634 -1.98 21.88 22.47
CA PHE A 634 -1.13 21.00 23.29
C PHE A 634 0.32 21.49 23.29
N ARG A 635 0.94 21.51 24.48
CA ARG A 635 2.33 21.94 24.69
C ARG A 635 2.90 21.38 26.00
N ILE A 636 4.22 21.34 26.09
CA ILE A 636 4.96 20.92 27.28
C ILE A 636 5.93 22.05 27.64
N GLN A 637 5.93 22.47 28.91
CA GLN A 637 6.76 23.55 29.42
C GLN A 637 8.24 23.28 29.12
N ASN A 638 8.91 24.22 28.45
CA ASN A 638 10.31 24.18 28.02
C ASN A 638 10.72 23.05 27.05
N HIS A 639 9.79 22.21 26.56
CA HIS A 639 10.12 21.11 25.63
C HIS A 639 9.61 21.39 24.22
N ASN A 640 10.41 21.06 23.21
CA ASN A 640 9.99 21.09 21.81
C ASN A 640 9.29 19.79 21.41
N LEU A 641 8.28 19.90 20.54
CA LEU A 641 7.52 18.79 19.98
C LEU A 641 7.96 18.54 18.53
N LEU A 642 8.81 17.53 18.28
CA LEU A 642 9.22 17.16 16.92
C LEU A 642 8.14 16.28 16.28
N LEU A 643 7.29 16.87 15.45
CA LEU A 643 6.17 16.16 14.82
C LEU A 643 6.67 15.06 13.86
N ALA A 644 6.28 13.81 14.11
CA ALA A 644 6.80 12.63 13.41
C ALA A 644 5.73 11.81 12.67
N GLU A 645 4.47 11.79 13.14
CA GLU A 645 3.35 11.10 12.48
C GLU A 645 2.00 11.77 12.80
N THR A 646 1.02 11.65 11.91
CA THR A 646 -0.38 11.99 12.16
C THR A 646 -1.30 11.07 11.36
N GLU A 647 -2.28 10.44 12.04
CA GLU A 647 -3.31 9.56 11.46
C GLU A 647 -2.79 8.54 10.42
N GLY A 648 -1.60 7.98 10.65
CA GLY A 648 -0.96 6.98 9.80
C GLY A 648 0.03 7.51 8.75
N SER A 649 0.24 8.82 8.66
CA SER A 649 1.24 9.42 7.77
C SER A 649 2.43 10.00 8.51
N TYR A 650 3.64 9.55 8.17
CA TYR A 650 4.89 10.12 8.66
C TYR A 650 5.11 11.54 8.09
N THR A 651 5.37 12.51 8.96
CA THR A 651 5.50 13.92 8.56
C THR A 651 6.93 14.28 8.15
N VAL A 652 7.07 15.31 7.30
CA VAL A 652 8.33 16.04 7.18
C VAL A 652 8.60 16.69 8.54
N GLN A 653 9.58 16.15 9.27
CA GLN A 653 9.73 16.43 10.69
C GLN A 653 10.05 17.90 10.95
N GLN A 654 9.26 18.51 11.83
CA GLN A 654 9.32 19.93 12.19
C GLN A 654 9.12 20.07 13.70
N ASN A 655 9.88 20.97 14.32
CA ASN A 655 9.75 21.30 15.74
C ASN A 655 8.66 22.35 15.94
N TYR A 656 7.79 22.12 16.92
CA TYR A 656 6.80 23.08 17.38
C TYR A 656 6.91 23.26 18.91
N THR A 657 6.73 24.48 19.40
CA THR A 657 6.59 24.75 20.85
C THR A 657 5.18 24.45 21.36
N SER A 658 4.20 24.45 20.47
CA SER A 658 2.83 23.99 20.71
C SER A 658 2.16 23.57 19.41
N LEU A 659 1.18 22.67 19.46
CA LEU A 659 0.38 22.29 18.29
C LEU A 659 -1.12 22.27 18.61
N ASP A 660 -1.93 22.80 17.68
CA ASP A 660 -3.39 22.74 17.75
C ASP A 660 -3.91 21.38 17.31
N ILE A 661 -4.63 20.71 18.21
CA ILE A 661 -5.23 19.40 18.00
C ILE A 661 -6.74 19.57 18.03
N HIS A 662 -7.35 19.52 16.84
CA HIS A 662 -8.80 19.62 16.66
C HIS A 662 -9.48 18.27 16.99
N VAL A 663 -10.77 18.29 17.30
CA VAL A 663 -11.51 17.07 17.72
C VAL A 663 -11.39 15.97 16.66
N GLY A 664 -11.14 14.74 17.11
CA GLY A 664 -10.91 13.58 16.26
C GLY A 664 -9.49 13.44 15.70
N GLN A 665 -8.63 14.45 15.84
CA GLN A 665 -7.26 14.37 15.33
C GLN A 665 -6.30 13.63 16.28
N SER A 666 -5.29 13.00 15.68
CA SER A 666 -4.23 12.25 16.35
C SER A 666 -2.86 12.64 15.80
N TYR A 667 -1.88 12.90 16.68
CA TYR A 667 -0.51 13.28 16.33
C TYR A 667 0.51 12.54 17.19
N SER A 668 1.67 12.20 16.63
CA SER A 668 2.83 11.68 17.36
C SER A 668 4.00 12.64 17.29
N PHE A 669 4.51 13.02 18.45
CA PHE A 669 5.71 13.84 18.60
C PHE A 669 6.85 13.00 19.16
N LEU A 670 8.08 13.24 18.71
CA LEU A 670 9.27 12.87 19.46
C LEU A 670 9.61 14.02 20.39
N VAL A 671 9.79 13.72 21.68
CA VAL A 671 10.15 14.70 22.72
C VAL A 671 11.35 14.17 23.48
N THR A 672 12.44 14.92 23.47
CA THR A 672 13.66 14.61 24.21
C THR A 672 13.61 15.26 25.58
N MET A 673 14.06 14.54 26.61
CA MET A 673 14.09 15.00 28.00
C MET A 673 15.40 15.75 28.29
N ASP A 674 15.61 16.86 27.57
CA ASP A 674 16.85 17.64 27.54
C ASP A 674 16.92 18.76 28.61
N GLN A 675 15.89 18.91 29.44
CA GLN A 675 15.76 20.00 30.40
C GLN A 675 16.39 19.70 31.78
N ASN A 676 16.51 20.72 32.62
CA ASN A 676 17.22 20.67 33.89
C ASN A 676 16.36 20.17 35.08
N ALA A 677 16.70 19.01 35.63
CA ALA A 677 16.02 18.34 36.76
C ALA A 677 16.00 19.07 38.14
N SER A 678 16.00 20.40 38.15
CA SER A 678 15.68 21.24 39.30
C SER A 678 14.20 21.14 39.68
N THR A 679 13.31 20.98 38.70
CA THR A 679 11.85 20.84 38.88
C THR A 679 11.25 19.94 37.80
N ASP A 680 10.04 19.43 38.06
CA ASP A 680 9.15 18.87 37.03
C ASP A 680 8.64 19.95 36.05
N TYR A 681 7.92 19.53 35.01
CA TYR A 681 7.39 20.42 33.97
C TYR A 681 5.88 20.25 33.75
N TYR A 682 5.19 21.34 33.38
CA TYR A 682 3.77 21.28 33.04
C TYR A 682 3.52 20.74 31.62
N ILE A 683 2.63 19.76 31.50
CA ILE A 683 1.96 19.37 30.24
C ILE A 683 0.64 20.13 30.19
N VAL A 684 0.34 20.86 29.11
CA VAL A 684 -0.82 21.76 29.03
C VAL A 684 -1.65 21.50 27.77
N ALA A 685 -2.96 21.40 27.95
CA ALA A 685 -3.96 21.38 26.89
C ALA A 685 -5.02 22.47 27.17
N SER A 686 -5.01 23.56 26.41
CA SER A 686 -5.92 24.71 26.59
C SER A 686 -6.79 24.96 25.37
N ALA A 687 -8.04 25.40 25.58
CA ALA A 687 -8.98 25.72 24.50
C ALA A 687 -8.47 26.81 23.53
N ARG A 688 -8.83 26.68 22.25
CA ARG A 688 -8.57 27.63 21.15
C ARG A 688 -9.88 28.01 20.44
N PHE A 689 -9.87 29.14 19.74
CA PHE A 689 -11.00 29.75 19.02
C PHE A 689 -12.17 30.12 19.95
N VAL A 690 -11.82 30.58 21.16
CA VAL A 690 -12.74 30.91 22.26
C VAL A 690 -12.33 32.23 22.92
N ASN A 691 -13.21 32.82 23.73
CA ASN A 691 -12.84 34.00 24.53
C ASN A 691 -11.94 33.57 25.70
N GLU A 692 -10.63 33.70 25.52
CA GLU A 692 -9.59 33.30 26.49
C GLU A 692 -9.90 33.79 27.92
N SER A 693 -10.39 35.02 28.10
CA SER A 693 -10.67 35.60 29.42
C SER A 693 -11.72 34.82 30.23
N VAL A 694 -12.71 34.23 29.56
CA VAL A 694 -13.77 33.41 30.16
C VAL A 694 -13.36 31.94 30.26
N TRP A 695 -12.56 31.48 29.29
CA TRP A 695 -12.18 30.07 29.12
C TRP A 695 -10.90 29.66 29.88
N LYS A 696 -10.23 30.55 30.65
CA LYS A 696 -9.01 30.18 31.42
C LYS A 696 -9.19 28.96 32.35
N ARG A 697 -10.40 28.74 32.86
CA ARG A 697 -10.75 27.55 33.68
C ARG A 697 -10.90 26.24 32.87
N VAL A 698 -10.96 26.33 31.55
CA VAL A 698 -11.04 25.21 30.59
C VAL A 698 -9.62 24.88 30.10
N THR A 699 -8.76 24.54 31.06
CA THR A 699 -7.34 24.20 30.84
C THR A 699 -7.03 22.89 31.54
N GLY A 700 -6.60 21.88 30.79
CA GLY A 700 -6.07 20.63 31.32
C GLY A 700 -4.58 20.78 31.58
N VAL A 701 -4.12 20.32 32.75
CA VAL A 701 -2.70 20.37 33.13
C VAL A 701 -2.28 19.05 33.74
N GLY A 702 -1.21 18.46 33.22
CA GLY A 702 -0.53 17.30 33.79
C GLY A 702 0.91 17.65 34.19
N ILE A 703 1.59 16.71 34.83
CA ILE A 703 2.99 16.82 35.22
C ILE A 703 3.84 15.86 34.38
N LEU A 704 4.93 16.38 33.82
CA LEU A 704 6.03 15.58 33.28
C LEU A 704 7.11 15.49 34.35
N HIS A 705 7.18 14.33 35.02
CA HIS A 705 8.08 14.09 36.15
C HIS A 705 9.39 13.47 35.66
N TYR A 706 10.51 14.15 35.90
CA TYR A 706 11.84 13.61 35.60
C TYR A 706 12.29 12.70 36.76
N SER A 707 12.80 11.50 36.45
CA SER A 707 13.18 10.50 37.47
C SER A 707 14.32 10.91 38.44
N ASN A 708 14.98 12.04 38.19
CA ASN A 708 15.97 12.68 39.06
C ASN A 708 15.57 14.11 39.50
N SER A 709 14.30 14.48 39.36
CA SER A 709 13.76 15.80 39.68
C SER A 709 13.90 16.15 41.16
N LYS A 710 14.20 17.43 41.44
CA LYS A 710 14.42 17.95 42.80
C LYS A 710 13.24 18.75 43.36
N GLY A 711 12.16 18.91 42.60
CA GLY A 711 11.02 19.74 43.01
C GLY A 711 9.82 19.64 42.09
N LYS A 712 8.66 20.06 42.57
CA LYS A 712 7.43 20.11 41.77
C LYS A 712 7.53 21.14 40.65
N ALA A 713 6.71 20.97 39.61
CA ALA A 713 6.58 21.96 38.53
C ALA A 713 6.23 23.35 39.08
N ALA A 714 6.82 24.39 38.46
CA ALA A 714 6.82 25.75 38.97
C ALA A 714 6.81 26.79 37.83
N GLY A 715 6.62 28.05 38.20
CA GLY A 715 6.48 29.16 37.26
C GLY A 715 5.10 29.20 36.58
N PRO A 716 4.90 30.10 35.59
CA PRO A 716 3.68 30.15 34.81
C PRO A 716 3.53 28.92 33.91
N LEU A 717 2.29 28.56 33.57
CA LEU A 717 2.03 27.67 32.44
C LEU A 717 2.59 28.32 31.16
N PRO A 718 3.14 27.56 30.20
CA PRO A 718 3.46 28.09 28.87
C PRO A 718 2.20 28.71 28.24
N GLU A 719 2.34 29.85 27.59
CA GLU A 719 1.22 30.55 26.95
C GLU A 719 0.75 29.81 25.68
N ALA A 720 -0.53 30.00 25.32
CA ALA A 720 -1.07 29.52 24.05
C ALA A 720 -0.88 30.59 22.96
N PRO A 721 -0.85 30.22 21.66
CA PRO A 721 -0.92 31.20 20.58
C PRO A 721 -2.25 31.96 20.64
N ASN A 722 -2.19 33.29 20.61
CA ASN A 722 -3.35 34.15 20.86
C ASN A 722 -4.27 34.30 19.63
N ASP A 723 -5.54 33.94 19.79
CA ASP A 723 -6.55 33.93 18.71
C ASP A 723 -7.14 35.32 18.38
N GLU A 724 -6.87 36.34 19.19
CA GLU A 724 -7.34 37.71 18.94
C GLU A 724 -6.44 38.42 17.92
N PHE A 725 -5.12 38.31 18.11
CA PHE A 725 -4.09 39.00 17.33
C PHE A 725 -3.53 38.20 16.16
N ASP A 726 -3.34 36.87 16.27
CA ASP A 726 -2.94 36.02 15.13
C ASP A 726 -3.94 34.89 14.86
N LYS A 727 -5.00 35.26 14.14
CA LYS A 727 -6.00 34.33 13.61
C LYS A 727 -5.45 33.38 12.54
N THR A 728 -4.26 33.65 11.99
CA THR A 728 -3.65 32.85 10.92
C THR A 728 -2.73 31.74 11.44
N PHE A 729 -2.21 31.87 12.67
CA PHE A 729 -1.27 30.94 13.32
C PHE A 729 -1.63 29.47 13.03
N SER A 730 -2.85 29.09 13.36
CA SER A 730 -3.30 27.69 13.32
C SER A 730 -3.42 27.17 11.89
N MET A 731 -3.94 27.97 10.95
CA MET A 731 -4.02 27.59 9.54
C MET A 731 -2.63 27.50 8.91
N ASN A 732 -1.69 28.38 9.29
CA ASN A 732 -0.30 28.33 8.83
C ASN A 732 0.44 27.11 9.42
N GLN A 733 0.20 26.79 10.69
CA GLN A 733 0.65 25.54 11.31
C GLN A 733 0.09 24.32 10.55
N ALA A 734 -1.21 24.28 10.26
CA ALA A 734 -1.82 23.20 9.47
C ALA A 734 -1.21 23.05 8.07
N ARG A 735 -1.00 24.16 7.36
CA ARG A 735 -0.33 24.20 6.04
C ARG A 735 1.13 23.73 6.08
N SER A 736 1.82 23.86 7.22
CA SER A 736 3.21 23.40 7.36
C SER A 736 3.36 21.87 7.43
N ILE A 737 2.28 21.14 7.78
CA ILE A 737 2.29 19.68 7.96
C ILE A 737 2.23 18.99 6.59
N ARG A 738 3.38 18.46 6.15
CA ARG A 738 3.57 17.80 4.85
C ARG A 738 3.97 16.33 5.02
N TRP A 739 3.61 15.50 4.06
CA TRP A 739 3.94 14.06 4.05
C TRP A 739 5.42 13.85 3.74
N ASN A 740 6.12 13.04 4.55
CA ASN A 740 7.46 12.60 4.19
C ASN A 740 7.39 11.53 3.09
N VAL A 741 7.36 11.98 1.83
CA VAL A 741 7.32 11.12 0.64
C VAL A 741 8.58 10.24 0.43
N SER A 742 9.60 10.35 1.29
CA SER A 742 10.75 9.44 1.34
C SER A 742 10.64 8.36 2.43
N ALA A 743 9.68 8.48 3.36
CA ALA A 743 9.46 7.48 4.41
C ALA A 743 8.85 6.20 3.82
N SER A 744 9.41 5.05 4.20
CA SER A 744 8.79 3.76 3.91
C SER A 744 7.54 3.59 4.78
N GLY A 745 6.36 3.62 4.16
CA GLY A 745 5.10 3.30 4.83
C GLY A 745 4.96 1.79 5.09
N ALA A 746 3.76 1.36 5.50
CA ALA A 746 3.43 -0.04 5.76
C ALA A 746 3.43 -0.97 4.52
N ARG A 747 3.85 -0.46 3.35
CA ARG A 747 3.90 -1.15 2.06
C ARG A 747 5.37 -1.44 1.71
N PRO A 748 5.77 -2.67 1.33
CA PRO A 748 7.11 -2.99 0.82
C PRO A 748 7.43 -2.41 -0.57
N ASN A 749 6.84 -1.27 -0.92
CA ASN A 749 6.76 -0.74 -2.29
C ASN A 749 7.26 0.73 -2.28
N PRO A 750 8.17 1.15 -3.19
CA PRO A 750 8.79 2.48 -3.15
C PRO A 750 7.83 3.58 -3.62
N GLN A 751 6.83 3.92 -2.80
CA GLN A 751 5.77 4.87 -3.14
C GLN A 751 6.15 6.35 -3.02
N GLY A 752 7.39 6.72 -3.37
CA GLY A 752 7.76 8.10 -3.71
C GLY A 752 7.14 8.59 -5.04
N SER A 753 5.96 8.07 -5.40
CA SER A 753 5.36 8.19 -6.74
C SER A 753 3.83 8.14 -6.79
N PHE A 754 3.11 8.11 -5.65
CA PHE A 754 1.65 8.34 -5.68
C PHE A 754 1.34 9.82 -5.94
N ARG A 755 1.49 10.24 -7.20
CA ARG A 755 1.27 11.62 -7.67
C ARG A 755 -0.23 11.92 -7.75
N TYR A 756 -0.89 11.95 -6.59
CA TYR A 756 -2.33 12.21 -6.44
C TYR A 756 -2.76 13.48 -7.21
N GLY A 757 -1.94 14.53 -7.19
CA GLY A 757 -2.18 15.78 -7.91
C GLY A 757 -2.07 15.72 -9.45
N SER A 758 -1.80 14.52 -10.01
CA SER A 758 -1.85 14.23 -11.46
C SER A 758 -2.94 13.22 -11.83
N ILE A 759 -3.75 12.76 -10.87
CA ILE A 759 -4.93 11.94 -11.13
C ILE A 759 -6.09 12.88 -11.47
N ASN A 760 -6.81 12.59 -12.56
CA ASN A 760 -7.99 13.37 -12.94
C ASN A 760 -9.11 13.17 -11.92
N VAL A 761 -9.65 14.28 -11.41
CA VAL A 761 -10.83 14.27 -10.53
C VAL A 761 -12.05 13.82 -11.34
N THR A 762 -12.76 12.81 -10.85
CA THR A 762 -13.98 12.25 -11.48
C THR A 762 -15.26 12.87 -10.93
N GLU A 763 -15.26 13.28 -9.67
CA GLU A 763 -16.42 13.78 -8.94
C GLU A 763 -16.03 14.96 -8.04
N ILE A 764 -16.87 16.00 -7.95
CA ILE A 764 -16.62 17.20 -7.14
C ILE A 764 -17.82 17.45 -6.23
N TYR A 765 -17.59 17.52 -4.92
CA TYR A 765 -18.60 17.83 -3.92
C TYR A 765 -18.20 19.05 -3.07
N VAL A 766 -19.03 20.08 -3.07
CA VAL A 766 -18.91 21.21 -2.14
C VAL A 766 -19.84 20.95 -0.95
N LEU A 767 -19.24 20.54 0.17
CA LEU A 767 -19.91 20.20 1.43
C LEU A 767 -19.88 21.40 2.37
N LYS A 768 -21.01 22.11 2.46
CA LYS A 768 -21.09 23.39 3.18
C LYS A 768 -21.96 23.29 4.42
N ASN A 769 -21.40 23.56 5.60
CA ASN A 769 -22.18 23.73 6.82
C ASN A 769 -22.54 25.21 7.07
N LYS A 770 -23.55 25.40 7.90
CA LYS A 770 -24.09 26.69 8.38
C LYS A 770 -24.40 26.54 9.88
N PRO A 771 -24.64 27.65 10.63
CA PRO A 771 -25.12 27.56 12.00
C PRO A 771 -26.41 26.72 12.11
N PRO A 772 -26.71 26.12 13.28
CA PRO A 772 -27.89 25.28 13.46
C PRO A 772 -29.20 26.00 13.09
N VAL A 773 -30.08 25.29 12.38
CA VAL A 773 -31.35 25.78 11.81
C VAL A 773 -32.54 25.05 12.44
N MET A 774 -33.75 25.60 12.30
CA MET A 774 -34.98 24.89 12.67
C MET A 774 -35.52 24.09 11.47
N ILE A 775 -35.72 22.79 11.64
CA ILE A 775 -36.35 21.88 10.67
C ILE A 775 -37.41 21.07 11.43
N ASP A 776 -38.66 21.07 10.94
CA ASP A 776 -39.80 20.36 11.54
C ASP A 776 -39.97 20.62 13.04
N GLY A 777 -39.78 21.88 13.45
CA GLY A 777 -39.89 22.32 14.85
C GLY A 777 -38.71 21.94 15.75
N LYS A 778 -37.67 21.26 15.23
CA LYS A 778 -36.46 20.88 15.96
C LYS A 778 -35.25 21.67 15.50
N ARG A 779 -34.35 22.03 16.42
CA ARG A 779 -33.03 22.57 16.08
C ARG A 779 -32.18 21.43 15.50
N ARG A 780 -31.61 21.64 14.32
CA ARG A 780 -30.80 20.66 13.59
C ARG A 780 -29.59 21.32 12.95
N THR A 781 -28.59 20.53 12.60
CA THR A 781 -27.44 20.93 11.79
C THR A 781 -27.54 20.32 10.39
N THR A 782 -26.80 20.88 9.44
CA THR A 782 -26.89 20.45 8.04
C THR A 782 -25.53 20.41 7.36
N LEU A 783 -25.39 19.49 6.41
CA LEU A 783 -24.31 19.47 5.43
C LEU A 783 -24.91 19.68 4.04
N SER A 784 -24.50 20.76 3.36
CA SER A 784 -25.04 21.21 2.08
C SER A 784 -26.57 21.41 2.02
N GLY A 785 -27.21 21.63 3.18
CA GLY A 785 -28.66 21.84 3.33
C GLY A 785 -29.46 20.57 3.69
N ILE A 786 -28.81 19.40 3.74
CA ILE A 786 -29.40 18.17 4.27
C ILE A 786 -29.05 18.07 5.76
N SER A 787 -30.06 17.86 6.62
CA SER A 787 -29.84 17.31 7.96
C SER A 787 -30.04 15.80 7.88
N PHE A 788 -29.00 15.03 8.16
CA PHE A 788 -29.07 13.59 7.97
C PHE A 788 -29.95 12.93 9.03
N VAL A 789 -30.82 12.03 8.57
CA VAL A 789 -31.67 11.21 9.42
C VAL A 789 -31.19 9.77 9.32
N ASN A 790 -30.64 9.24 10.41
CA ASN A 790 -30.22 7.84 10.46
C ASN A 790 -31.44 6.90 10.31
N PRO A 791 -31.43 5.97 9.34
CA PRO A 791 -32.56 5.08 9.09
C PRO A 791 -32.64 3.98 10.16
N SER A 792 -33.84 3.46 10.40
CA SER A 792 -34.05 2.33 11.33
C SER A 792 -33.43 1.00 10.87
N THR A 793 -33.01 0.94 9.60
CA THR A 793 -32.28 -0.18 9.00
C THR A 793 -31.01 0.40 8.37
N PRO A 794 -29.79 -0.01 8.80
CA PRO A 794 -28.53 0.51 8.27
C PRO A 794 -28.46 0.46 6.74
N ILE A 795 -27.85 1.49 6.14
CA ILE A 795 -27.69 1.63 4.69
C ILE A 795 -27.01 0.39 4.10
N ARG A 796 -25.93 -0.10 4.72
CA ARG A 796 -25.21 -1.29 4.21
C ARG A 796 -26.06 -2.57 4.22
N LEU A 797 -26.97 -2.71 5.18
CA LEU A 797 -27.96 -3.81 5.20
C LEU A 797 -29.08 -3.59 4.17
N ALA A 798 -29.56 -2.36 4.02
CA ALA A 798 -30.56 -2.02 3.00
C ALA A 798 -30.03 -2.29 1.58
N ASP A 799 -28.76 -2.00 1.32
CA ASP A 799 -28.05 -2.39 0.10
C ASP A 799 -28.01 -3.92 -0.08
N GLN A 800 -27.56 -4.65 0.94
CA GLN A 800 -27.41 -6.11 0.88
C GLN A 800 -28.74 -6.83 0.59
N PHE A 801 -29.83 -6.36 1.17
CA PHE A 801 -31.17 -6.92 1.01
C PHE A 801 -32.03 -6.18 -0.04
N LYS A 802 -31.44 -5.22 -0.77
CA LYS A 802 -32.08 -4.43 -1.86
C LYS A 802 -33.39 -3.76 -1.43
N LEU A 803 -33.44 -3.27 -0.19
CA LEU A 803 -34.61 -2.63 0.40
C LEU A 803 -34.90 -1.27 -0.24
N LYS A 804 -36.18 -0.99 -0.49
CA LYS A 804 -36.63 0.28 -1.09
C LYS A 804 -37.03 1.27 -0.02
N GLY A 805 -36.76 2.56 -0.26
CA GLY A 805 -37.22 3.66 0.59
C GLY A 805 -36.45 3.84 1.91
N VAL A 806 -35.32 3.16 2.11
CA VAL A 806 -34.49 3.32 3.33
C VAL A 806 -33.57 4.54 3.24
N TYR A 807 -33.04 4.83 2.06
CA TYR A 807 -32.17 5.97 1.76
C TYR A 807 -32.34 6.38 0.29
N LYS A 808 -31.72 7.51 -0.10
CA LYS A 808 -31.68 8.00 -1.49
C LYS A 808 -30.25 8.31 -1.93
N LEU A 809 -30.00 8.18 -3.23
CA LEU A 809 -28.71 8.52 -3.87
C LEU A 809 -28.78 9.88 -4.59
N ASP A 810 -29.25 10.89 -3.85
CA ASP A 810 -29.54 12.24 -4.34
C ASP A 810 -28.79 13.34 -3.58
N PHE A 811 -27.71 12.99 -2.87
CA PHE A 811 -26.96 13.98 -2.08
C PHE A 811 -26.32 15.04 -3.00
N PRO A 812 -26.52 16.33 -2.75
CA PRO A 812 -26.23 17.36 -3.74
C PRO A 812 -24.73 17.70 -3.81
N THR A 813 -24.21 17.78 -5.04
CA THR A 813 -22.79 18.12 -5.35
C THR A 813 -22.42 19.57 -5.03
N ARG A 814 -23.39 20.47 -4.92
CA ARG A 814 -23.23 21.84 -4.40
C ARG A 814 -24.37 22.15 -3.42
N PRO A 815 -24.20 23.10 -2.47
CA PRO A 815 -25.17 23.35 -1.41
C PRO A 815 -26.56 23.74 -1.94
N LEU A 816 -27.62 23.24 -1.31
CA LEU A 816 -29.00 23.58 -1.69
C LEU A 816 -29.27 25.08 -1.59
N THR A 817 -29.96 25.60 -2.62
CA THR A 817 -30.47 26.97 -2.69
C THR A 817 -31.83 27.15 -2.01
N GLY A 818 -32.59 26.06 -1.85
CA GLY A 818 -33.88 26.04 -1.15
C GLY A 818 -33.76 25.93 0.38
N PRO A 819 -34.89 25.77 1.09
CA PRO A 819 -34.89 25.55 2.53
C PRO A 819 -34.20 24.22 2.89
N PRO A 820 -33.55 24.13 4.05
CA PRO A 820 -32.93 22.89 4.52
C PRO A 820 -33.99 21.84 4.88
N LYS A 821 -33.67 20.55 4.66
CA LYS A 821 -34.58 19.42 4.88
C LYS A 821 -33.91 18.29 5.67
N ALA A 822 -34.70 17.54 6.43
CA ALA A 822 -34.24 16.35 7.16
C ALA A 822 -34.44 15.09 6.29
N GLU A 823 -33.36 14.39 5.92
CA GLU A 823 -33.45 13.28 4.96
C GLU A 823 -32.27 12.29 5.04
N THR A 824 -32.52 11.02 4.69
CA THR A 824 -31.49 9.98 4.55
C THR A 824 -30.89 9.99 3.13
N SER A 825 -30.21 11.09 2.79
CA SER A 825 -29.60 11.31 1.47
C SER A 825 -28.10 10.97 1.49
N VAL A 826 -27.65 10.19 0.50
CA VAL A 826 -26.35 9.49 0.45
C VAL A 826 -25.63 9.83 -0.86
N ILE A 827 -24.32 10.02 -0.79
CA ILE A 827 -23.42 10.25 -1.94
C ILE A 827 -23.21 8.92 -2.68
N ASN A 828 -23.39 8.91 -4.00
CA ASN A 828 -23.12 7.75 -4.85
C ASN A 828 -21.71 7.83 -5.45
N GLY A 829 -20.72 7.22 -4.79
CA GLY A 829 -19.32 7.30 -5.20
C GLY A 829 -18.92 6.20 -6.18
N THR A 830 -18.22 6.56 -7.26
CA THR A 830 -17.72 5.61 -8.26
C THR A 830 -16.55 4.79 -7.71
N TYR A 831 -16.61 3.46 -7.79
CA TYR A 831 -15.48 2.60 -7.41
C TYR A 831 -14.25 2.89 -8.30
N ARG A 832 -13.07 3.06 -7.67
CA ARG A 832 -11.82 3.59 -8.28
C ARG A 832 -11.93 5.02 -8.81
N GLY A 833 -13.01 5.75 -8.52
CA GLY A 833 -13.12 7.18 -8.74
C GLY A 833 -12.12 7.97 -7.89
N PHE A 834 -11.90 9.23 -8.28
CA PHE A 834 -11.04 10.17 -7.57
C PHE A 834 -11.84 11.44 -7.28
N MET A 835 -12.30 11.57 -6.04
CA MET A 835 -13.27 12.58 -5.61
C MET A 835 -12.56 13.78 -4.97
N GLU A 836 -12.94 14.98 -5.41
CA GLU A 836 -12.57 16.24 -4.77
C GLU A 836 -13.70 16.69 -3.85
N VAL A 837 -13.41 16.82 -2.55
CA VAL A 837 -14.36 17.32 -1.57
C VAL A 837 -13.87 18.65 -1.02
N ILE A 838 -14.69 19.68 -1.17
CA ILE A 838 -14.47 21.02 -0.65
C ILE A 838 -15.36 21.17 0.59
N LEU A 839 -14.75 21.12 1.76
CA LEU A 839 -15.40 21.38 3.03
C LEU A 839 -15.42 22.90 3.26
N GLN A 840 -16.60 23.50 3.36
CA GLN A 840 -16.78 24.96 3.49
C GLN A 840 -17.53 25.27 4.79
N ASN A 841 -16.87 25.97 5.72
CA ASN A 841 -17.44 26.29 7.03
C ASN A 841 -17.95 27.74 7.08
N ASN A 842 -19.27 27.91 7.03
CA ASN A 842 -19.95 29.20 7.26
C ASN A 842 -20.66 29.28 8.61
N ASP A 843 -20.31 28.41 9.55
CA ASP A 843 -20.64 28.55 10.98
C ASP A 843 -19.55 29.37 11.70
N THR A 844 -19.87 29.88 12.89
CA THR A 844 -18.91 30.59 13.75
C THR A 844 -18.09 29.65 14.64
N LYS A 845 -18.57 28.41 14.85
CA LYS A 845 -17.83 27.36 15.56
C LYS A 845 -16.79 26.71 14.63
N MET A 846 -15.65 26.31 15.21
CA MET A 846 -14.68 25.45 14.54
C MET A 846 -15.34 24.11 14.16
N GLN A 847 -15.08 23.64 12.95
CA GLN A 847 -15.52 22.32 12.49
C GLN A 847 -14.31 21.45 12.18
N SER A 848 -14.48 20.13 12.31
CA SER A 848 -13.48 19.14 11.93
C SER A 848 -14.20 17.96 11.31
N TYR A 849 -13.79 17.52 10.13
CA TYR A 849 -14.48 16.49 9.36
C TYR A 849 -13.66 15.21 9.31
N HIS A 850 -14.35 14.08 9.51
CA HIS A 850 -13.80 12.74 9.47
C HIS A 850 -14.46 11.91 8.38
N MET A 851 -13.70 11.00 7.77
CA MET A 851 -14.19 10.05 6.77
C MET A 851 -13.80 8.62 7.14
N ASN A 852 -14.80 7.78 7.40
CA ASN A 852 -14.60 6.38 7.73
C ASN A 852 -14.02 5.61 6.52
N GLY A 853 -13.24 4.56 6.77
CA GLY A 853 -12.76 3.64 5.73
C GLY A 853 -11.65 4.16 4.82
N TYR A 854 -11.25 5.43 4.94
CA TYR A 854 -10.31 6.08 4.02
C TYR A 854 -9.29 6.97 4.74
N ALA A 855 -8.17 7.21 4.05
CA ALA A 855 -7.35 8.39 4.27
C ALA A 855 -7.38 9.24 2.98
N PHE A 856 -7.49 10.55 3.14
CA PHE A 856 -7.58 11.52 2.05
C PHE A 856 -6.39 12.48 2.06
N PHE A 857 -6.02 13.00 0.89
CA PHE A 857 -4.95 13.99 0.76
C PHE A 857 -5.49 15.38 1.05
N VAL A 858 -4.93 16.06 2.05
CA VAL A 858 -5.21 17.47 2.31
C VAL A 858 -4.43 18.32 1.31
N VAL A 859 -5.14 18.94 0.35
CA VAL A 859 -4.48 19.62 -0.79
C VAL A 859 -4.52 21.13 -0.70
N GLY A 860 -5.49 21.73 0.00
CA GLY A 860 -5.54 23.18 0.17
C GLY A 860 -6.50 23.60 1.26
N MET A 861 -6.26 24.77 1.84
CA MET A 861 -7.16 25.44 2.79
C MET A 861 -6.89 26.94 2.74
N ASP A 862 -7.93 27.75 2.85
CA ASP A 862 -7.81 29.21 2.96
C ASP A 862 -9.06 29.84 3.57
N TYR A 863 -8.96 31.09 4.00
CA TYR A 863 -10.12 31.87 4.44
C TYR A 863 -10.99 32.32 3.26
N GLY A 864 -12.27 32.60 3.55
CA GLY A 864 -13.29 32.99 2.57
C GLY A 864 -14.07 31.81 1.98
N GLU A 865 -14.66 32.04 0.82
CA GLU A 865 -15.38 31.04 0.03
C GLU A 865 -14.42 30.41 -0.99
N TRP A 866 -14.46 29.08 -1.13
CA TRP A 866 -13.69 28.40 -2.17
C TRP A 866 -14.18 28.79 -3.58
N THR A 867 -13.23 28.91 -4.51
CA THR A 867 -13.51 29.11 -5.94
C THR A 867 -12.72 28.11 -6.78
N GLU A 868 -13.10 27.93 -8.03
CA GLU A 868 -12.39 26.99 -8.92
C GLU A 868 -10.95 27.44 -9.22
N ASN A 869 -10.67 28.75 -9.09
CA ASN A 869 -9.33 29.33 -9.13
C ASN A 869 -8.46 28.94 -7.91
N SER A 870 -9.08 28.63 -6.76
CA SER A 870 -8.38 28.21 -5.54
C SER A 870 -7.59 26.89 -5.74
N ARG A 871 -7.87 26.12 -6.80
CA ARG A 871 -7.05 24.97 -7.21
C ARG A 871 -5.62 25.34 -7.64
N GLY A 872 -5.34 26.62 -7.86
CA GLY A 872 -4.00 27.16 -8.11
C GLY A 872 -3.10 27.17 -6.86
N THR A 873 -3.66 27.18 -5.65
CA THR A 873 -2.88 27.13 -4.38
C THR A 873 -2.71 25.71 -3.83
N TYR A 874 -3.18 24.69 -4.54
CA TYR A 874 -3.20 23.32 -4.04
C TYR A 874 -1.79 22.70 -3.99
N ASN A 875 -1.42 22.15 -2.83
CA ASN A 875 -0.33 21.22 -2.72
C ASN A 875 -0.68 19.92 -3.46
N LYS A 876 -0.03 19.71 -4.60
CA LYS A 876 -0.19 18.55 -5.49
C LYS A 876 0.99 17.58 -5.42
N TRP A 877 1.86 17.71 -4.41
CA TRP A 877 3.11 16.96 -4.28
C TRP A 877 3.23 16.19 -2.96
N ASP A 878 3.21 16.89 -1.81
CA ASP A 878 3.48 16.32 -0.47
C ASP A 878 2.39 16.69 0.57
N GLY A 879 1.15 16.88 0.09
CA GLY A 879 -0.03 17.04 0.95
C GLY A 879 -0.26 15.82 1.83
N ILE A 880 -0.50 16.05 3.13
CA ILE A 880 -0.59 14.99 4.14
C ILE A 880 -1.85 14.12 3.94
N ALA A 881 -1.68 12.79 4.00
CA ALA A 881 -2.79 11.84 3.91
C ALA A 881 -3.33 11.51 5.30
N ARG A 882 -4.62 11.77 5.57
CA ARG A 882 -5.21 11.71 6.92
C ARG A 882 -6.68 11.26 6.91
N SER A 883 -7.22 10.93 8.08
CA SER A 883 -8.66 10.65 8.27
C SER A 883 -9.48 11.84 8.81
N THR A 884 -8.87 12.84 9.44
CA THR A 884 -9.59 13.96 10.10
C THR A 884 -8.94 15.32 9.81
N ILE A 885 -9.72 16.30 9.32
CA ILE A 885 -9.22 17.65 8.99
C ILE A 885 -10.13 18.76 9.49
N GLN A 886 -9.54 19.82 10.04
CA GLN A 886 -10.26 21.00 10.50
C GLN A 886 -10.69 21.93 9.36
N VAL A 887 -11.73 22.73 9.60
CA VAL A 887 -12.20 23.80 8.71
C VAL A 887 -12.53 25.02 9.56
N TYR A 888 -11.70 26.04 9.46
CA TYR A 888 -11.78 27.25 10.26
C TYR A 888 -13.10 28.03 10.01
N PRO A 889 -13.64 28.77 11.00
CA PRO A 889 -14.81 29.61 10.79
C PRO A 889 -14.61 30.61 9.64
N GLY A 890 -15.54 30.63 8.68
CA GLY A 890 -15.42 31.48 7.48
C GLY A 890 -14.29 31.06 6.52
N ALA A 891 -13.95 29.77 6.47
CA ALA A 891 -12.88 29.22 5.64
C ALA A 891 -13.30 27.93 4.93
N TRP A 892 -12.44 27.47 4.02
CA TRP A 892 -12.59 26.21 3.30
C TRP A 892 -11.36 25.31 3.47
N THR A 893 -11.55 24.01 3.21
CA THR A 893 -10.47 23.03 3.09
C THR A 893 -10.86 22.00 2.04
N ALA A 894 -9.94 21.74 1.11
CA ALA A 894 -10.11 20.81 0.01
C ALA A 894 -9.29 19.54 0.24
N ILE A 895 -9.94 18.40 0.03
CA ILE A 895 -9.36 17.07 0.15
C ILE A 895 -9.58 16.26 -1.13
N LEU A 896 -8.63 15.38 -1.45
CA LEU A 896 -8.75 14.43 -2.56
C LEU A 896 -8.79 12.99 -2.02
N ILE A 897 -9.78 12.22 -2.47
CA ILE A 897 -10.09 10.87 -2.00
C ILE A 897 -9.99 9.90 -3.19
N SER A 898 -9.26 8.79 -3.04
CA SER A 898 -9.32 7.68 -4.01
C SER A 898 -10.26 6.61 -3.49
N LEU A 899 -11.33 6.31 -4.23
CA LEU A 899 -12.42 5.41 -3.80
C LEU A 899 -12.07 3.92 -4.06
N ASP A 900 -10.97 3.45 -3.47
CA ASP A 900 -10.46 2.07 -3.60
C ASP A 900 -11.18 1.03 -2.69
N ASN A 901 -12.01 1.47 -1.75
CA ASN A 901 -12.59 0.65 -0.68
C ASN A 901 -14.12 0.50 -0.84
N VAL A 902 -14.57 -0.65 -1.35
CA VAL A 902 -15.99 -0.96 -1.56
C VAL A 902 -16.72 -1.08 -0.22
N GLY A 903 -17.90 -0.47 -0.12
CA GLY A 903 -18.71 -0.45 1.11
C GLY A 903 -19.57 0.82 1.22
N VAL A 904 -20.07 1.06 2.44
CA VAL A 904 -20.77 2.31 2.80
C VAL A 904 -20.00 3.00 3.92
N TRP A 905 -19.62 4.25 3.69
CA TRP A 905 -18.64 4.95 4.52
C TRP A 905 -19.17 6.31 4.98
N ASN A 906 -19.13 6.57 6.28
CA ASN A 906 -19.61 7.84 6.85
C ASN A 906 -18.64 8.99 6.56
N ILE A 907 -19.17 10.17 6.24
CA ILE A 907 -18.44 11.44 6.26
C ILE A 907 -19.22 12.42 7.13
N ARG A 908 -18.60 12.91 8.20
CA ARG A 908 -19.26 13.64 9.29
C ARG A 908 -18.37 14.74 9.84
N THR A 909 -18.95 15.66 10.61
CA THR A 909 -18.17 16.42 11.58
C THR A 909 -17.87 15.59 12.84
N GLU A 910 -16.71 15.80 13.43
CA GLU A 910 -16.30 15.24 14.74
C GLU A 910 -16.74 16.12 15.91
N ASN A 911 -17.31 17.30 15.65
CA ASN A 911 -18.08 18.05 16.65
C ASN A 911 -19.36 17.27 16.97
N LEU A 912 -19.43 16.69 18.17
CA LEU A 912 -20.46 15.70 18.55
C LEU A 912 -21.87 16.31 18.61
N ASP A 913 -22.00 17.57 19.03
CA ASP A 913 -23.26 18.32 19.00
C ASP A 913 -23.78 18.39 17.55
N SER A 914 -22.93 18.84 16.63
CA SER A 914 -23.29 18.95 15.22
C SER A 914 -23.53 17.59 14.56
N TRP A 915 -22.78 16.54 14.93
CA TRP A 915 -23.03 15.19 14.42
C TRP A 915 -24.39 14.65 14.90
N TYR A 916 -24.67 14.71 16.21
CA TYR A 916 -25.94 14.27 16.80
C TYR A 916 -27.16 15.00 16.21
N LEU A 917 -27.00 16.29 15.89
CA LEU A 917 -28.06 17.10 15.27
C LEU A 917 -28.20 16.91 13.73
N GLY A 918 -27.34 16.11 13.09
CA GLY A 918 -27.49 15.65 11.70
C GLY A 918 -26.45 16.15 10.68
N GLN A 919 -25.27 16.63 11.09
CA GLN A 919 -24.20 17.10 10.19
C GLN A 919 -23.29 15.96 9.72
N GLU A 920 -23.87 14.99 9.01
CA GLU A 920 -23.19 13.87 8.38
C GLU A 920 -23.80 13.54 7.01
N THR A 921 -23.17 12.64 6.27
CA THR A 921 -23.80 11.81 5.22
C THR A 921 -22.96 10.54 5.06
N TYR A 922 -23.27 9.72 4.08
CA TYR A 922 -22.53 8.51 3.75
C TYR A 922 -22.18 8.51 2.27
N ILE A 923 -21.02 7.95 1.93
CA ILE A 923 -20.56 7.68 0.57
C ILE A 923 -20.71 6.17 0.34
N ARG A 924 -21.56 5.80 -0.61
CA ARG A 924 -21.79 4.43 -1.05
C ARG A 924 -20.90 4.14 -2.25
N VAL A 925 -19.91 3.26 -2.08
CA VAL A 925 -18.97 2.86 -3.12
C VAL A 925 -19.23 1.40 -3.49
N VAL A 926 -19.62 1.14 -4.74
CA VAL A 926 -19.96 -0.21 -5.21
C VAL A 926 -19.18 -0.56 -6.47
N ASN A 927 -18.52 -1.72 -6.45
CA ASN A 927 -18.01 -2.36 -7.66
C ASN A 927 -19.17 -3.04 -8.41
N PRO A 928 -19.43 -2.74 -9.69
CA PRO A 928 -20.45 -3.43 -10.47
C PRO A 928 -20.13 -4.92 -10.73
N GLU A 929 -18.85 -5.31 -10.66
CA GLU A 929 -18.43 -6.70 -10.79
C GLU A 929 -18.65 -7.48 -9.49
N ALA A 930 -19.65 -8.36 -9.48
CA ALA A 930 -20.02 -9.18 -8.34
C ALA A 930 -18.99 -10.29 -8.02
N THR A 931 -17.85 -9.90 -7.43
CA THR A 931 -16.83 -10.83 -6.93
C THR A 931 -16.48 -10.53 -5.47
N ASN A 932 -16.31 -11.59 -4.67
CA ASN A 932 -15.86 -11.48 -3.27
C ASN A 932 -14.38 -11.03 -3.14
N LYS A 933 -13.78 -10.52 -4.23
CA LYS A 933 -12.43 -9.95 -4.25
C LYS A 933 -12.42 -8.54 -3.68
N THR A 934 -13.36 -7.67 -4.07
CA THR A 934 -13.34 -6.25 -3.69
C THR A 934 -14.03 -5.92 -2.37
N GLU A 935 -14.99 -6.73 -1.92
CA GLU A 935 -15.61 -6.64 -0.59
C GLU A 935 -15.68 -8.05 0.04
N LEU A 936 -15.66 -8.12 1.37
CA LEU A 936 -15.95 -9.33 2.13
C LEU A 936 -17.47 -9.55 2.25
N PRO A 937 -17.93 -10.81 2.32
CA PRO A 937 -19.33 -11.11 2.57
C PRO A 937 -19.79 -10.57 3.92
N MET A 938 -21.11 -10.36 4.06
CA MET A 938 -21.74 -10.03 5.33
C MET A 938 -21.39 -11.08 6.40
N PRO A 939 -20.92 -10.70 7.60
CA PRO A 939 -20.58 -11.64 8.66
C PRO A 939 -21.77 -12.50 9.13
N ASP A 940 -21.53 -13.77 9.46
CA ASP A 940 -22.56 -14.70 9.97
C ASP A 940 -23.20 -14.26 11.31
N ASN A 941 -22.47 -13.43 12.06
CA ASN A 941 -22.87 -12.82 13.32
C ASN A 941 -23.55 -11.45 13.15
N ALA A 942 -23.79 -10.96 11.92
CA ALA A 942 -24.40 -9.65 11.68
C ALA A 942 -25.77 -9.52 12.37
N LEU A 943 -25.99 -8.36 13.00
CA LEU A 943 -27.25 -8.02 13.67
C LEU A 943 -28.25 -7.41 12.69
N PHE A 944 -29.54 -7.69 12.89
CA PHE A 944 -30.65 -7.25 12.04
C PHE A 944 -31.66 -6.41 12.81
N CYS A 945 -32.05 -5.28 12.24
CA CYS A 945 -32.92 -4.29 12.87
C CYS A 945 -33.83 -3.60 11.82
N GLY A 946 -34.74 -2.76 12.29
CA GLY A 946 -35.69 -2.05 11.41
C GLY A 946 -36.55 -3.02 10.59
N GLN A 947 -36.55 -2.84 9.26
CA GLN A 947 -37.30 -3.69 8.33
C GLN A 947 -36.82 -5.15 8.36
N LEU A 948 -35.55 -5.40 8.69
CA LEU A 948 -34.96 -6.74 8.74
C LEU A 948 -35.05 -7.40 10.13
N SER A 949 -35.65 -6.75 11.13
CA SER A 949 -35.77 -7.27 12.51
C SER A 949 -36.31 -8.72 12.60
N LYS A 950 -37.17 -9.14 11.66
CA LYS A 950 -37.67 -10.53 11.56
C LYS A 950 -36.60 -11.59 11.22
N LEU A 951 -35.42 -11.17 10.75
CA LEU A 951 -34.27 -12.04 10.47
C LEU A 951 -33.29 -12.14 11.66
N GLN A 952 -33.52 -11.39 12.75
CA GLN A 952 -32.66 -11.42 13.92
C GLN A 952 -32.72 -12.79 14.60
N LYS A 953 -31.61 -13.53 14.55
CA LYS A 953 -31.42 -14.77 15.30
C LYS A 953 -31.53 -14.48 16.81
N PRO A 954 -32.15 -15.33 17.63
CA PRO A 954 -32.01 -15.25 19.08
C PRO A 954 -30.53 -15.35 19.47
N GLN A 955 -30.08 -14.54 20.43
CA GLN A 955 -28.72 -14.65 20.97
C GLN A 955 -28.70 -15.56 22.20
N ASP A 956 -27.80 -16.54 22.21
CA ASP A 956 -27.60 -17.44 23.35
C ASP A 956 -26.92 -16.73 24.53
N ILE A 957 -27.74 -16.12 25.39
CA ILE A 957 -27.33 -15.49 26.66
C ILE A 957 -26.58 -16.50 27.57
N SER A 958 -26.81 -17.81 27.38
CA SER A 958 -26.16 -18.92 28.10
C SER A 958 -24.72 -19.23 27.65
N SER A 959 -24.29 -18.77 26.47
CA SER A 959 -23.07 -19.26 25.79
C SER A 959 -21.76 -19.06 26.57
N ALA A 960 -21.71 -18.10 27.50
CA ALA A 960 -20.55 -17.84 28.36
C ALA A 960 -20.12 -19.03 29.24
N ILE A 961 -21.06 -19.93 29.60
CA ILE A 961 -20.75 -21.12 30.41
C ILE A 961 -20.27 -22.29 29.53
N SER A 962 -20.73 -22.37 28.27
CA SER A 962 -20.40 -23.49 27.37
C SER A 962 -18.91 -23.59 27.06
N ILE A 963 -18.26 -22.45 26.75
CA ILE A 963 -16.84 -22.41 26.39
C ILE A 963 -15.94 -22.79 27.57
N MET A 964 -16.32 -22.45 28.81
CA MET A 964 -15.63 -22.96 30.00
C MET A 964 -15.89 -24.45 30.23
N GLY A 965 -17.15 -24.91 30.07
CA GLY A 965 -17.53 -26.30 30.23
C GLY A 965 -16.79 -27.25 29.29
N ASP A 966 -16.69 -26.92 28.00
CA ASP A 966 -16.00 -27.78 27.03
C ASP A 966 -14.46 -27.67 27.13
N ARG A 967 -13.90 -26.53 27.55
CA ARG A 967 -12.49 -26.46 27.96
C ARG A 967 -12.21 -27.35 29.18
N TRP A 968 -13.11 -27.37 30.16
CA TRP A 968 -12.95 -28.21 31.36
C TRP A 968 -13.10 -29.71 31.05
N LYS A 969 -14.00 -30.08 30.14
CA LYS A 969 -14.10 -31.45 29.60
C LYS A 969 -12.84 -31.85 28.83
N MET A 970 -12.33 -31.00 27.94
CA MET A 970 -11.05 -31.21 27.24
C MET A 970 -9.88 -31.40 28.21
N LEU A 971 -9.83 -30.63 29.29
CA LEU A 971 -8.82 -30.79 30.34
C LEU A 971 -8.97 -32.13 31.08
N LEU A 972 -10.19 -32.54 31.42
CA LEU A 972 -10.41 -33.85 32.07
C LEU A 972 -10.14 -35.04 31.13
N THR A 973 -10.49 -34.96 29.84
CA THR A 973 -10.19 -36.05 28.89
C THR A 973 -8.68 -36.14 28.62
N THR A 974 -7.97 -35.03 28.51
CA THR A 974 -6.50 -35.07 28.41
C THR A 974 -5.84 -35.56 29.70
N LEU A 975 -6.29 -35.14 30.89
CA LEU A 975 -5.79 -35.65 32.17
C LEU A 975 -6.09 -37.14 32.39
N THR A 976 -7.24 -37.66 31.96
CA THR A 976 -7.57 -39.09 32.07
C THR A 976 -6.85 -39.95 31.04
N ILE A 977 -6.57 -39.43 29.83
CA ILE A 977 -5.68 -40.09 28.86
C ILE A 977 -4.25 -40.12 29.41
N ILE A 978 -3.75 -39.04 29.99
CA ILE A 978 -2.42 -39.00 30.61
C ILE A 978 -2.34 -39.95 31.81
N SER A 979 -3.35 -40.00 32.68
CA SER A 979 -3.34 -40.91 33.84
C SER A 979 -3.45 -42.38 33.43
N THR A 980 -4.22 -42.72 32.40
CA THR A 980 -4.30 -44.10 31.89
C THR A 980 -3.04 -44.54 31.15
N VAL A 981 -2.35 -43.64 30.42
CA VAL A 981 -1.03 -43.92 29.85
C VAL A 981 0.03 -44.12 30.93
N ILE A 982 0.05 -43.28 31.98
CA ILE A 982 0.97 -43.46 33.12
C ILE A 982 0.67 -44.76 33.87
N SER A 983 -0.61 -45.10 34.06
CA SER A 983 -1.03 -46.36 34.71
C SER A 983 -0.79 -47.62 33.86
N ALA A 984 -0.37 -47.46 32.60
CA ALA A 984 0.06 -48.55 31.71
C ALA A 984 1.61 -48.60 31.57
N LEU A 985 2.33 -47.75 32.31
CA LEU A 985 3.80 -47.63 32.34
C LEU A 985 4.37 -47.89 33.75
N HIS A 986 3.60 -48.54 34.62
CA HIS A 986 3.96 -49.00 35.97
C HIS A 986 3.50 -50.45 36.18
#